data_AF-A0A0M3IYH2-F1
#
_entry.id   AF-A0A0M3IYH2-F1
#
_cell.length_a   1.000
_cell.length_b   1.000
_cell.length_c   1.000
_cell.angle_alpha   90.00
_cell.angle_beta   90.00
_cell.angle_gamma   90.00
#
_symmetry.space_group_name_H-M   'P 1'
#
loop_
_entity.id
_entity.type
_entity.pdbx_description
1 polymer ?
#
loop_
_entity_poly.entity_id
_entity_poly.type
_entity_poly.pdbx_seq_one_letter_code
_entity_poly.pdbx_strand_id
1 'polypeptide(L)'
;MHVVAQMTHTSTQPSNTKAAPFSKHETIKFDHSDDMHTPKTADVRQVKTSVDALCAQTHRAAMHFAELVHNLRGLSQQEITSISNKDCTAFVDGLAMCGSANCIAHLATLINHGAASESVFSALAFVHNPDKAVIDHVASFIARVPHQGLLGVTSLVQSYCLSHPHCGTEPGVKRIIDALLQKIPRGCTVGKHFAEVEKAVYVLKAIGNIGNEDISLTLLNDCVANEKNPLEVQLSAIDALRRKPCTDKRNKNIDHLFFDEEEDEEVRIAAFAQLMECADEAIVDKVIDHFHNETSNQVGSYVWSYLNAKRRSSKPGNEELQRILKKKHIPQRFDLDPRRFSRFYEVGYFDPENNYGGHMDSSVIFSPKGYIPRGVNFNFTIHLFGKSLNILELDARAEGLEQLDNELFGADGYISNPNGHVFHDKKFQSHNAKVNQLKVLFQKKGDFIEDQLSGSLSARMFGDDVKYFAFEKDHFFENAKEYFALDKTLPKLAKEMKFEKSRNLMLVDVRRLLPTVCGLPLQIALNAAVKSKVSYKAKLNLVDLLHQRPNADALLEAQPSASVFATLSVSLLAAEAKSGVRCESTLYSATSVSGEVSLKDGKKFLAKINLPDDDAKLVHYERKISRIDNNRITAIPTPQAPGSKHHYCTSSTTGKVTGLKMCAEWQNNYPSVLAEVSVEKVDPQLKSYELKIDHESSRGEDLRDMRRMCFVEMGRNLQDAHQKMLMSVDTPGSKVNRKMETSFDLSIPRKTLKMNVITPFKKIMVDGNLVEKRPRQEYDAKLKLNIDDRKHYDLDGSFKAGTHQGRTKYTLTAKTLAGSAETADLKTEIEYSGRKSPYASVDFHLDKVFEKPIVFKTLMNLAGPHYQSKLEYSGPKFNGKLDGDLHHTGGFSYKGSVKGDYQVGNEKKHLLNIGSEQTFKMKGKDHNLKNSISVESSSLGKYDYTVYSKREGNDMKNAIEVDYRGKKSTVNVDIKRNANDLYTAIATAKCDRLGVNHKANIAYQNKFPMQFQLKVDAETPTMKNIHAGVEYQMRSSPKWTFNGKARLAYPGKEFVATEHIDEQVAGKYKAVTMVQWDRNGKVDVNSEILFKPKEHEYSIDSVVNVAGMRGPIHLKKHVKYRQDHYNVHWQAKHGNVIVYEIIGSTNGKFGAPQKIDLDVKSQKFDPKFHYHLAGNVQPTADTMKLDAVIKKDNRQVAKGDILVPKNFKAPSQKYSGHFDWTYENVRLFDQFLNSYFGFSLRIQLKNIVF
;
A
#
# COMPACT_ATOMS: atom_id res chain seq x y z
N MET A 1 22.85 -19.61 -24.75
CA MET A 1 24.08 -20.43 -24.86
C MET A 1 23.64 -21.79 -25.37
N HIS A 2 24.26 -22.33 -26.43
CA HIS A 2 23.85 -23.60 -27.04
C HIS A 2 25.05 -24.56 -26.95
N VAL A 3 24.87 -25.72 -26.29
CA VAL A 3 25.95 -26.71 -26.10
C VAL A 3 25.65 -27.90 -27.01
N VAL A 4 26.58 -28.21 -27.92
CA VAL A 4 26.47 -29.32 -28.87
C VAL A 4 27.67 -30.23 -28.69
N ALA A 5 27.43 -31.52 -28.48
CA ALA A 5 28.46 -32.55 -28.51
C ALA A 5 28.28 -33.36 -29.80
N GLN A 6 29.32 -33.42 -30.63
CA GLN A 6 29.33 -34.25 -31.83
C GLN A 6 30.37 -35.36 -31.64
N MET A 7 29.91 -36.61 -31.68
CA MET A 7 30.77 -37.79 -31.60
C MET A 7 30.72 -38.51 -32.95
N THR A 8 31.87 -38.65 -33.59
CA THR A 8 31.98 -39.30 -34.90
C THR A 8 32.82 -40.56 -34.74
N HIS A 9 32.22 -41.72 -35.02
CA HIS A 9 32.96 -42.98 -35.06
C HIS A 9 33.83 -43.02 -36.33
N THR A 10 35.15 -42.99 -36.18
CA THR A 10 36.10 -42.88 -37.29
C THR A 10 36.60 -44.22 -37.81
N SER A 11 36.88 -45.18 -36.91
CA SER A 11 37.29 -46.55 -37.26
C SER A 11 37.25 -47.45 -36.01
N THR A 12 37.29 -48.77 -36.21
CA THR A 12 37.39 -49.75 -35.11
C THR A 12 38.72 -50.50 -35.25
N GLN A 13 39.51 -50.58 -34.19
CA GLN A 13 40.76 -51.36 -34.15
C GLN A 13 40.70 -52.41 -33.03
N PRO A 14 41.22 -53.63 -33.25
CA PRO A 14 41.31 -54.65 -32.20
C PRO A 14 42.34 -54.23 -31.12
N SER A 15 41.90 -54.19 -29.86
CA SER A 15 42.74 -53.88 -28.70
C SER A 15 43.23 -55.17 -28.03
N ASN A 16 44.55 -55.40 -28.00
CA ASN A 16 45.19 -56.55 -27.36
C ASN A 16 45.76 -56.23 -25.96
N THR A 17 45.43 -55.09 -25.38
CA THR A 17 45.94 -54.66 -24.05
C THR A 17 44.83 -54.74 -23.00
N LYS A 18 45.07 -55.51 -21.93
CA LYS A 18 44.23 -55.48 -20.71
C LYS A 18 44.26 -54.06 -20.14
N ALA A 19 43.10 -53.41 -20.07
CA ALA A 19 42.95 -52.11 -19.42
C ALA A 19 43.38 -52.21 -17.95
N ALA A 20 44.02 -51.15 -17.43
CA ALA A 20 44.39 -51.07 -16.03
C ALA A 20 43.12 -51.19 -15.14
N PRO A 21 43.20 -51.87 -13.98
CA PRO A 21 42.08 -51.95 -13.05
C PRO A 21 41.68 -50.54 -12.59
N PHE A 22 40.38 -50.25 -12.62
CA PHE A 22 39.84 -48.96 -12.17
C PHE A 22 40.12 -48.77 -10.67
N SER A 23 40.63 -47.60 -10.28
CA SER A 23 40.90 -47.25 -8.89
C SER A 23 39.63 -47.00 -8.07
N LYS A 24 38.53 -46.60 -8.73
CA LYS A 24 37.23 -46.35 -8.11
C LYS A 24 36.11 -46.46 -9.16
N HIS A 25 34.97 -47.03 -8.77
CA HIS A 25 33.74 -46.98 -9.56
C HIS A 25 32.83 -45.90 -8.98
N GLU A 26 32.52 -44.88 -9.77
CA GLU A 26 31.62 -43.79 -9.41
C GLU A 26 30.46 -43.67 -10.40
N THR A 27 29.42 -42.93 -10.02
CA THR A 27 28.23 -42.73 -10.85
C THR A 27 28.53 -41.74 -11.97
N ILE A 28 27.89 -41.89 -13.14
CA ILE A 28 27.98 -40.91 -14.25
C ILE A 28 27.16 -39.63 -14.01
N LYS A 29 26.46 -39.50 -12.87
CA LYS A 29 25.75 -38.28 -12.50
C LYS A 29 26.77 -37.20 -12.15
N PHE A 30 26.51 -35.99 -12.62
CA PHE A 30 27.34 -34.82 -12.33
C PHE A 30 27.49 -34.65 -10.81
N ASP A 31 28.73 -34.53 -10.33
CA ASP A 31 29.02 -34.29 -8.92
C ASP A 31 28.92 -32.80 -8.60
N HIS A 32 28.02 -32.47 -7.68
CA HIS A 32 27.77 -31.11 -7.19
C HIS A 32 28.65 -30.75 -5.97
N SER A 33 29.54 -31.63 -5.52
CA SER A 33 30.35 -31.43 -4.32
C SER A 33 31.31 -30.24 -4.42
N ASP A 34 31.76 -29.88 -5.63
CA ASP A 34 32.59 -28.70 -5.93
C ASP A 34 31.82 -27.36 -5.92
N ASP A 35 30.49 -27.36 -5.75
CA ASP A 35 29.64 -26.15 -5.74
C ASP A 35 29.96 -25.18 -4.57
N MET A 36 30.70 -25.63 -3.54
CA MET A 36 30.93 -24.93 -2.26
C MET A 36 32.30 -24.24 -2.13
N HIS A 37 33.23 -24.39 -3.07
CA HIS A 37 34.56 -23.79 -2.95
C HIS A 37 34.56 -22.32 -3.43
N THR A 38 34.64 -21.36 -2.49
CA THR A 38 35.07 -19.98 -2.79
C THR A 38 36.60 -19.91 -2.78
N PRO A 39 37.27 -19.64 -3.91
CA PRO A 39 38.72 -19.49 -3.93
C PRO A 39 39.19 -18.36 -2.99
N LYS A 40 40.31 -18.57 -2.28
CA LYS A 40 41.02 -17.49 -1.56
C LYS A 40 41.63 -16.52 -2.58
N THR A 41 40.89 -15.47 -2.95
CA THR A 41 41.37 -14.45 -3.90
C THR A 41 41.28 -13.02 -3.37
N ALA A 42 40.87 -12.78 -2.11
CA ALA A 42 40.64 -11.43 -1.60
C ALA A 42 41.92 -10.77 -1.06
N ASP A 43 42.38 -9.70 -1.69
CA ASP A 43 43.46 -8.83 -1.18
C ASP A 43 42.93 -7.91 -0.07
N VAL A 44 43.47 -8.04 1.15
CA VAL A 44 43.08 -7.24 2.34
C VAL A 44 43.12 -5.74 2.06
N ARG A 45 44.06 -5.25 1.24
CA ARG A 45 44.15 -3.83 0.89
C ARG A 45 42.94 -3.36 0.08
N GLN A 46 42.48 -4.16 -0.88
CA GLN A 46 41.28 -3.87 -1.68
C GLN A 46 40.01 -3.86 -0.82
N VAL A 47 39.92 -4.75 0.16
CA VAL A 47 38.78 -4.78 1.10
C VAL A 47 38.76 -3.52 1.97
N LYS A 48 39.92 -3.10 2.48
CA LYS A 48 40.03 -1.84 3.25
C LYS A 48 39.61 -0.63 2.42
N THR A 49 40.05 -0.53 1.16
CA THR A 49 39.61 0.53 0.25
C THR A 49 38.11 0.51 0.01
N SER A 50 37.49 -0.68 -0.10
CA SER A 50 36.03 -0.82 -0.27
C SER A 50 35.28 -0.36 0.99
N VAL A 51 35.77 -0.69 2.18
CA VAL A 51 35.23 -0.18 3.45
C VAL A 51 35.33 1.33 3.48
N ASP A 52 36.52 1.90 3.26
CA ASP A 52 36.73 3.35 3.28
C ASP A 52 35.82 4.08 2.26
N ALA A 53 35.67 3.52 1.05
CA ALA A 53 34.79 4.05 0.01
C ALA A 53 33.30 3.96 0.37
N LEU A 54 32.88 2.98 1.16
CA LEU A 54 31.50 2.82 1.64
C LEU A 54 31.18 3.70 2.85
N CYS A 55 32.17 3.95 3.69
CA CYS A 55 32.09 4.88 4.80
C CYS A 55 32.10 6.34 4.27
N ALA A 56 32.76 6.59 3.13
CA ALA A 56 32.58 7.78 2.32
C ALA A 56 31.29 7.69 1.46
N GLN A 57 30.68 8.81 1.08
CA GLN A 57 29.55 8.81 0.14
C GLN A 57 30.07 8.54 -1.29
N THR A 58 29.54 7.52 -1.97
CA THR A 58 29.92 7.16 -3.36
C THR A 58 28.71 6.77 -4.22
N HIS A 59 28.74 7.12 -5.51
CA HIS A 59 27.67 6.82 -6.48
C HIS A 59 27.48 5.32 -6.74
N ARG A 60 28.53 4.50 -6.55
CA ARG A 60 28.53 3.04 -6.76
C ARG A 60 28.50 2.26 -5.45
N ALA A 61 27.89 2.83 -4.41
CA ALA A 61 27.97 2.25 -3.09
C ALA A 61 27.32 0.87 -2.97
N ALA A 62 26.22 0.60 -3.68
CA ALA A 62 25.64 -0.75 -3.70
C ALA A 62 26.57 -1.79 -4.35
N MET A 63 27.32 -1.41 -5.39
CA MET A 63 28.33 -2.25 -6.03
C MET A 63 29.49 -2.56 -5.08
N HIS A 64 30.08 -1.53 -4.47
CA HIS A 64 31.16 -1.70 -3.50
C HIS A 64 30.72 -2.51 -2.28
N PHE A 65 29.44 -2.41 -1.88
CA PHE A 65 28.90 -3.23 -0.80
C PHE A 65 28.81 -4.71 -1.21
N ALA A 66 28.35 -5.00 -2.44
CA ALA A 66 28.36 -6.36 -2.97
C ALA A 66 29.80 -6.94 -3.06
N GLU A 67 30.77 -6.12 -3.48
CA GLU A 67 32.20 -6.48 -3.51
C GLU A 67 32.75 -6.71 -2.11
N LEU A 68 32.44 -5.83 -1.14
CA LEU A 68 32.84 -5.98 0.25
C LEU A 68 32.35 -7.31 0.82
N VAL A 69 31.05 -7.60 0.68
CA VAL A 69 30.44 -8.86 1.15
C VAL A 69 31.12 -10.07 0.50
N HIS A 70 31.38 -10.03 -0.81
CA HIS A 70 32.07 -11.11 -1.51
C HIS A 70 33.50 -11.33 -1.00
N ASN A 71 34.28 -10.25 -0.83
CA ASN A 71 35.68 -10.33 -0.43
C ASN A 71 35.85 -10.71 1.05
N LEU A 72 34.96 -10.25 1.93
CA LEU A 72 34.97 -10.59 3.36
C LEU A 72 34.91 -12.11 3.60
N ARG A 73 34.26 -12.87 2.70
CA ARG A 73 34.17 -14.34 2.80
C ARG A 73 35.52 -15.04 2.74
N GLY A 74 36.48 -14.46 2.01
CA GLY A 74 37.82 -15.04 1.82
C GLY A 74 38.83 -14.70 2.91
N LEU A 75 38.50 -13.79 3.83
CA LEU A 75 39.43 -13.29 4.84
C LEU A 75 39.46 -14.15 6.11
N SER A 76 40.62 -14.19 6.76
CA SER A 76 40.80 -14.74 8.10
C SER A 76 40.31 -13.76 9.18
N GLN A 77 40.07 -14.27 10.39
CA GLN A 77 39.64 -13.45 11.53
C GLN A 77 40.64 -12.32 11.88
N GLN A 78 41.95 -12.59 11.77
CA GLN A 78 43.00 -11.58 12.01
C GLN A 78 42.94 -10.46 10.96
N GLU A 79 42.74 -10.81 9.69
CA GLU A 79 42.63 -9.84 8.59
C GLU A 79 41.38 -8.98 8.73
N ILE A 80 40.21 -9.58 9.06
CA ILE A 80 38.97 -8.83 9.35
C ILE A 80 39.16 -7.87 10.52
N THR A 81 39.87 -8.29 11.57
CA THR A 81 40.16 -7.43 12.73
C THR A 81 41.02 -6.24 12.33
N SER A 82 42.00 -6.44 11.45
CA SER A 82 42.91 -5.38 10.98
C SER A 82 42.23 -4.28 10.14
N ILE A 83 41.08 -4.57 9.53
CA ILE A 83 40.28 -3.63 8.73
C ILE A 83 38.98 -3.19 9.43
N SER A 84 38.81 -3.57 10.71
CA SER A 84 37.56 -3.38 11.43
C SER A 84 37.29 -1.91 11.70
N ASN A 85 36.19 -1.38 11.15
CA ASN A 85 35.67 -0.05 11.45
C ASN A 85 34.26 -0.15 12.05
N LYS A 86 34.16 -0.03 13.38
CA LYS A 86 32.90 -0.22 14.12
C LYS A 86 31.88 0.91 13.87
N ASP A 87 32.36 2.11 13.58
CA ASP A 87 31.50 3.28 13.32
C ASP A 87 30.92 3.26 11.89
N CYS A 88 31.45 2.41 11.02
CA CYS A 88 30.98 2.27 9.66
C CYS A 88 29.87 1.22 9.54
N THR A 89 28.63 1.70 9.43
CA THR A 89 27.44 0.85 9.25
C THR A 89 27.57 -0.15 8.11
N ALA A 90 28.21 0.22 7.00
CA ALA A 90 28.42 -0.68 5.86
C ALA A 90 29.38 -1.84 6.17
N PHE A 91 30.39 -1.64 7.02
CA PHE A 91 31.25 -2.74 7.45
C PHE A 91 30.50 -3.73 8.34
N VAL A 92 29.75 -3.21 9.32
CA VAL A 92 28.96 -4.03 10.25
C VAL A 92 27.83 -4.79 9.52
N ASP A 93 27.11 -4.12 8.60
CA ASP A 93 26.12 -4.76 7.73
C ASP A 93 26.79 -5.82 6.84
N GLY A 94 27.99 -5.54 6.32
CA GLY A 94 28.77 -6.45 5.48
C GLY A 94 29.19 -7.72 6.22
N LEU A 95 29.59 -7.63 7.50
CA LEU A 95 29.91 -8.80 8.34
C LEU A 95 28.70 -9.72 8.53
N ALA A 96 27.51 -9.15 8.72
CA ALA A 96 26.29 -9.92 8.88
C ALA A 96 25.89 -10.66 7.59
N MET A 97 26.14 -10.07 6.41
CA MET A 97 25.74 -10.65 5.12
C MET A 97 26.85 -11.46 4.43
N CYS A 98 28.08 -11.36 4.93
CA CYS A 98 29.24 -12.12 4.47
C CYS A 98 28.99 -13.63 4.57
N GLY A 99 28.41 -14.11 5.67
CA GLY A 99 28.03 -15.53 5.81
C GLY A 99 29.18 -16.52 5.94
N SER A 100 30.44 -16.08 6.16
CA SER A 100 31.56 -16.97 6.50
C SER A 100 31.73 -17.10 8.03
N ALA A 101 32.31 -18.22 8.47
CA ALA A 101 32.57 -18.47 9.89
C ALA A 101 33.36 -17.33 10.56
N ASN A 102 34.41 -16.81 9.90
CA ASN A 102 35.23 -15.73 10.41
C ASN A 102 34.47 -14.40 10.56
N CYS A 103 33.59 -14.06 9.60
CA CYS A 103 32.77 -12.85 9.68
C CYS A 103 31.79 -12.91 10.84
N ILE A 104 31.11 -14.04 11.01
CA ILE A 104 30.10 -14.22 12.05
C ILE A 104 30.78 -14.34 13.43
N ALA A 105 31.97 -14.93 13.51
CA ALA A 105 32.79 -14.91 14.73
C ALA A 105 33.12 -13.47 15.16
N HIS A 106 33.56 -12.61 14.24
CA HIS A 106 33.83 -11.20 14.54
C HIS A 106 32.56 -10.43 14.90
N LEU A 107 31.47 -10.65 14.16
CA LEU A 107 30.16 -10.06 14.48
C LEU A 107 29.68 -10.45 15.89
N ALA A 108 29.87 -11.72 16.28
CA ALA A 108 29.55 -12.19 17.62
C ALA A 108 30.32 -11.40 18.69
N THR A 109 31.61 -11.08 18.45
CA THR A 109 32.35 -10.22 19.37
C THR A 109 31.74 -8.81 19.47
N LEU A 110 31.29 -8.22 18.37
CA LEU A 110 30.67 -6.89 18.38
C LEU A 110 29.33 -6.88 19.11
N ILE A 111 28.48 -7.88 18.87
CA ILE A 111 27.20 -8.07 19.57
C ILE A 111 27.46 -8.25 21.08
N ASN A 112 28.45 -9.06 21.43
CA ASN A 112 28.78 -9.35 22.82
C ASN A 112 29.27 -8.13 23.60
N HIS A 113 29.89 -7.16 22.93
CA HIS A 113 30.31 -5.87 23.50
C HIS A 113 29.25 -4.76 23.37
N GLY A 114 28.05 -5.06 22.85
CA GLY A 114 26.99 -4.06 22.64
C GLY A 114 27.29 -3.03 21.54
N ALA A 115 28.25 -3.31 20.66
CA ALA A 115 28.71 -2.41 19.60
C ALA A 115 28.04 -2.66 18.24
N ALA A 116 27.08 -3.58 18.15
CA ALA A 116 26.34 -3.91 16.94
C ALA A 116 24.92 -3.33 16.96
N SER A 117 24.47 -2.79 15.83
CA SER A 117 23.11 -2.26 15.68
C SER A 117 22.08 -3.39 15.53
N GLU A 118 20.82 -3.17 15.92
CA GLU A 118 19.76 -4.20 15.81
C GLU A 118 19.50 -4.70 14.37
N SER A 119 19.86 -3.93 13.34
CA SER A 119 19.68 -4.35 11.94
C SER A 119 20.53 -5.51 11.52
N VAL A 120 21.64 -5.80 12.22
CA VAL A 120 22.53 -6.91 11.86
C VAL A 120 21.79 -8.23 11.90
N PHE A 121 20.81 -8.38 12.80
CA PHE A 121 20.03 -9.60 12.93
C PHE A 121 19.10 -9.81 11.74
N SER A 122 18.47 -8.76 11.23
CA SER A 122 17.65 -8.84 10.01
C SER A 122 18.49 -9.14 8.77
N ALA A 123 19.75 -8.68 8.74
CA ALA A 123 20.65 -8.94 7.62
C ALA A 123 21.05 -10.43 7.50
N LEU A 124 21.04 -11.19 8.61
CA LEU A 124 21.30 -12.63 8.60
C LEU A 124 20.29 -13.42 7.75
N ALA A 125 19.07 -12.90 7.55
CA ALA A 125 18.04 -13.54 6.72
C ALA A 125 18.47 -13.75 5.26
N PHE A 126 19.47 -12.99 4.81
CA PHE A 126 19.93 -12.99 3.42
C PHE A 126 21.25 -13.77 3.25
N VAL A 127 21.70 -14.48 4.29
CA VAL A 127 22.85 -15.38 4.21
C VAL A 127 22.40 -16.72 3.66
N HIS A 128 22.94 -17.10 2.50
CA HIS A 128 22.63 -18.37 1.84
C HIS A 128 23.72 -19.41 2.08
N ASN A 129 23.30 -20.67 2.25
CA ASN A 129 24.17 -21.85 2.44
C ASN A 129 25.27 -21.66 3.52
N PRO A 130 24.91 -21.27 4.76
CA PRO A 130 25.90 -21.18 5.84
C PRO A 130 26.54 -22.55 6.12
N ASP A 131 27.75 -22.55 6.67
CA ASP A 131 28.40 -23.77 7.16
C ASP A 131 28.07 -24.04 8.63
N LYS A 132 28.51 -25.20 9.14
CA LYS A 132 28.30 -25.58 10.55
C LYS A 132 28.91 -24.57 11.53
N ALA A 133 30.08 -24.03 11.23
CA ALA A 133 30.78 -23.10 12.12
C ALA A 133 30.02 -21.76 12.27
N VAL A 134 29.41 -21.27 11.19
CA VAL A 134 28.50 -20.12 11.22
C VAL A 134 27.34 -20.36 12.18
N ILE A 135 26.70 -21.54 12.11
CA ILE A 135 25.60 -21.91 13.01
C ILE A 135 26.06 -21.93 14.47
N ASP A 136 27.22 -22.51 14.76
CA ASP A 136 27.79 -22.57 16.11
C ASP A 136 28.09 -21.15 16.66
N HIS A 137 28.58 -20.23 15.81
CA HIS A 137 28.78 -18.84 16.21
C HIS A 137 27.47 -18.10 16.47
N VAL A 138 26.44 -18.27 15.62
CA VAL A 138 25.11 -17.69 15.85
C VAL A 138 24.50 -18.20 17.16
N ALA A 139 24.63 -19.50 17.41
CA ALA A 139 24.16 -20.13 18.65
C ALA A 139 24.84 -19.56 19.92
N SER A 140 26.06 -19.02 19.80
CA SER A 140 26.78 -18.41 20.93
C SER A 140 26.15 -17.11 21.45
N PHE A 141 25.49 -16.34 20.58
CA PHE A 141 24.89 -15.05 20.93
C PHE A 141 23.36 -15.03 20.89
N ILE A 142 22.69 -16.17 20.67
CA ILE A 142 21.22 -16.27 20.56
C ILE A 142 20.46 -15.63 21.73
N ALA A 143 21.02 -15.69 22.94
CA ALA A 143 20.41 -15.11 24.14
C ALA A 143 20.32 -13.56 24.08
N ARG A 144 21.20 -12.91 23.31
CA ARG A 144 21.26 -11.45 23.13
C ARG A 144 20.45 -10.96 21.94
N VAL A 145 19.87 -11.87 21.14
CA VAL A 145 19.08 -11.50 19.95
C VAL A 145 17.73 -10.91 20.40
N PRO A 146 17.39 -9.67 19.99
CA PRO A 146 16.08 -9.09 20.24
C PRO A 146 15.01 -9.89 19.49
N HIS A 147 13.76 -9.87 19.96
CA HIS A 147 12.71 -10.72 19.40
C HIS A 147 12.46 -10.46 17.90
N GLN A 148 12.60 -9.20 17.44
CA GLN A 148 12.51 -8.84 16.02
C GLN A 148 13.68 -9.40 15.19
N GLY A 149 14.84 -9.62 15.82
CA GLY A 149 16.03 -10.17 15.18
C GLY A 149 15.97 -11.70 14.98
N LEU A 150 15.06 -12.39 15.66
CA LEU A 150 14.93 -13.85 15.57
C LEU A 150 14.54 -14.32 14.17
N LEU A 151 13.77 -13.51 13.43
CA LEU A 151 13.37 -13.81 12.05
C LEU A 151 14.58 -14.03 11.13
N GLY A 152 15.58 -13.13 11.20
CA GLY A 152 16.78 -13.29 10.36
C GLY A 152 17.72 -14.41 10.82
N VAL A 153 17.82 -14.65 12.13
CA VAL A 153 18.58 -15.81 12.66
C VAL A 153 17.97 -17.13 12.20
N THR A 154 16.65 -17.26 12.27
CA THR A 154 15.96 -18.52 11.93
C THR A 154 15.88 -18.77 10.43
N SER A 155 15.82 -17.72 9.61
CA SER A 155 16.01 -17.81 8.15
C SER A 155 17.41 -18.33 7.79
N LEU A 156 18.47 -17.86 8.48
CA LEU A 156 19.83 -18.39 8.31
C LEU A 156 19.91 -19.88 8.68
N VAL A 157 19.30 -20.29 9.80
CA VAL A 157 19.22 -21.71 10.21
C VAL A 157 18.46 -22.53 9.17
N GLN A 158 17.36 -22.00 8.62
CA GLN A 158 16.62 -22.69 7.56
C GLN A 158 17.47 -22.88 6.31
N SER A 159 18.25 -21.87 5.91
CA SER A 159 19.16 -22.00 4.79
C SER A 159 20.23 -23.08 5.02
N TYR A 160 20.68 -23.30 6.26
CA TYR A 160 21.54 -24.44 6.62
C TYR A 160 20.82 -25.78 6.44
N CYS A 161 19.60 -25.87 6.98
CA CYS A 161 18.78 -27.08 7.00
C CYS A 161 18.34 -27.54 5.61
N LEU A 162 18.23 -26.64 4.62
CA LEU A 162 17.94 -27.02 3.23
C LEU A 162 19.05 -27.88 2.60
N SER A 163 20.29 -27.73 3.06
CA SER A 163 21.46 -28.45 2.54
C SER A 163 21.90 -29.62 3.43
N HIS A 164 21.36 -29.73 4.65
CA HIS A 164 21.76 -30.72 5.66
C HIS A 164 20.54 -31.51 6.18
N PRO A 165 20.27 -32.73 5.65
CA PRO A 165 19.07 -33.50 5.96
C PRO A 165 18.81 -33.82 7.45
N HIS A 166 19.87 -33.85 8.28
CA HIS A 166 19.79 -34.11 9.72
C HIS A 166 20.13 -32.87 10.58
N CYS A 167 19.88 -31.65 10.07
CA CYS A 167 20.26 -30.42 10.78
C CYS A 167 19.70 -30.32 12.21
N GLY A 168 18.54 -30.93 12.50
CA GLY A 168 17.92 -30.89 13.84
C GLY A 168 18.71 -31.61 14.94
N THR A 169 19.66 -32.49 14.60
CA THR A 169 20.54 -33.15 15.59
C THR A 169 21.79 -32.34 15.92
N GLU A 170 22.07 -31.27 15.18
CA GLU A 170 23.26 -30.44 15.40
C GLU A 170 23.14 -29.64 16.70
N PRO A 171 24.16 -29.63 17.58
CA PRO A 171 24.11 -28.94 18.86
C PRO A 171 23.82 -27.42 18.73
N GLY A 172 24.38 -26.76 17.72
CA GLY A 172 24.16 -25.33 17.47
C GLY A 172 22.71 -25.02 17.08
N VAL A 173 22.12 -25.80 16.17
CA VAL A 173 20.71 -25.68 15.77
C VAL A 173 19.80 -25.95 16.97
N LYS A 174 20.05 -27.02 17.72
CA LYS A 174 19.29 -27.37 18.92
C LYS A 174 19.31 -26.25 19.96
N ARG A 175 20.48 -25.67 20.22
CA ARG A 175 20.62 -24.53 21.15
C ARG A 175 19.82 -23.31 20.72
N ILE A 176 19.75 -23.02 19.41
CA ILE A 176 18.95 -21.91 18.88
C ILE A 176 17.45 -22.20 19.07
N ILE A 177 17.00 -23.41 18.72
CA ILE A 177 15.60 -23.82 18.89
C ILE A 177 15.22 -23.78 20.38
N ASP A 178 16.02 -24.37 21.27
CA ASP A 178 15.78 -24.35 22.72
C ASP A 178 15.66 -22.92 23.27
N ALA A 179 16.47 -21.97 22.77
CA ALA A 179 16.39 -20.56 23.14
C ALA A 179 15.12 -19.86 22.62
N LEU A 180 14.56 -20.28 21.47
CA LEU A 180 13.25 -19.81 21.00
C LEU A 180 12.14 -20.36 21.88
N LEU A 181 12.16 -21.66 22.17
CA LEU A 181 11.15 -22.33 22.98
C LEU A 181 11.09 -21.76 24.40
N GLN A 182 12.23 -21.40 25.00
CA GLN A 182 12.29 -20.76 26.33
C GLN A 182 11.68 -19.36 26.38
N LYS A 183 11.46 -18.69 25.24
CA LYS A 183 10.84 -17.36 25.20
C LYS A 183 9.31 -17.40 25.29
N ILE A 184 8.70 -18.57 25.11
CA ILE A 184 7.26 -18.82 25.26
C ILE A 184 7.03 -19.59 26.57
N PRO A 185 6.07 -19.20 27.41
CA PRO A 185 5.74 -19.94 28.63
C PRO A 185 5.35 -21.39 28.36
N ARG A 186 5.64 -22.31 29.29
CA ARG A 186 5.23 -23.72 29.19
C ARG A 186 3.71 -23.82 29.02
N GLY A 187 3.26 -24.74 28.15
CA GLY A 187 1.84 -24.89 27.79
C GLY A 187 1.29 -23.73 26.96
N CYS A 188 2.16 -22.87 26.42
CA CYS A 188 1.84 -21.74 25.55
C CYS A 188 0.66 -20.91 26.07
N THR A 189 0.76 -20.40 27.30
CA THR A 189 -0.23 -19.48 27.87
C THR A 189 0.31 -18.05 27.75
N VAL A 190 -0.10 -17.33 26.71
CA VAL A 190 0.34 -15.96 26.43
C VAL A 190 -0.70 -14.98 26.97
N GLY A 191 -0.27 -13.92 27.65
CA GLY A 191 -1.18 -12.88 28.13
C GLY A 191 -1.81 -12.08 26.98
N LYS A 192 -2.82 -11.28 27.32
CA LYS A 192 -3.55 -10.45 26.34
C LYS A 192 -2.91 -9.09 26.08
N HIS A 193 -1.81 -8.76 26.77
CA HIS A 193 -1.14 -7.48 26.59
C HIS A 193 -0.38 -7.45 25.25
N PHE A 194 -0.51 -6.36 24.49
CA PHE A 194 0.05 -6.23 23.14
C PHE A 194 1.53 -6.60 23.04
N ALA A 195 2.37 -6.13 23.97
CA ALA A 195 3.80 -6.45 23.96
C ALA A 195 4.09 -7.95 24.16
N GLU A 196 3.25 -8.67 24.90
CA GLU A 196 3.38 -10.12 25.10
C GLU A 196 2.93 -10.90 23.85
N VAL A 197 1.83 -10.46 23.23
CA VAL A 197 1.32 -11.00 21.96
C VAL A 197 2.33 -10.80 20.84
N GLU A 198 2.81 -9.56 20.66
CA GLU A 198 3.81 -9.21 19.66
C GLU A 198 5.06 -10.08 19.83
N LYS A 199 5.58 -10.20 21.06
CA LYS A 199 6.72 -11.07 21.37
C LYS A 199 6.45 -12.53 20.99
N ALA A 200 5.29 -13.08 21.35
CA ALA A 200 4.93 -14.46 21.03
C ALA A 200 4.84 -14.69 19.51
N VAL A 201 4.21 -13.77 18.77
CA VAL A 201 4.08 -13.84 17.31
C VAL A 201 5.45 -13.83 16.61
N TYR A 202 6.37 -12.95 17.04
CA TYR A 202 7.75 -12.98 16.52
C TYR A 202 8.44 -14.32 16.74
N VAL A 203 8.28 -14.92 17.93
CA VAL A 203 8.90 -16.22 18.24
C VAL A 203 8.26 -17.34 17.41
N LEU A 204 6.94 -17.36 17.25
CA LEU A 204 6.23 -18.36 16.45
C LEU A 204 6.60 -18.26 14.96
N LYS A 205 6.64 -17.05 14.40
CA LYS A 205 7.13 -16.82 13.02
C LYS A 205 8.58 -17.25 12.84
N ALA A 206 9.43 -17.00 13.83
CA ALA A 206 10.81 -17.46 13.82
C ALA A 206 10.89 -19.01 13.84
N ILE A 207 10.07 -19.68 14.65
CA ILE A 207 9.96 -21.15 14.63
C ILE A 207 9.49 -21.64 13.25
N GLY A 208 8.51 -20.95 12.65
CA GLY A 208 7.97 -21.26 11.32
C GLY A 208 8.98 -21.15 10.18
N ASN A 209 10.05 -20.36 10.35
CA ASN A 209 11.14 -20.31 9.39
C ASN A 209 11.89 -21.64 9.30
N ILE A 210 12.14 -22.30 10.44
CA ILE A 210 12.93 -23.53 10.52
C ILE A 210 12.07 -24.74 10.12
N GLY A 211 12.42 -25.37 9.00
CA GLY A 211 11.86 -26.65 8.54
C GLY A 211 12.71 -27.85 8.96
N ASN A 212 12.22 -29.05 8.65
CA ASN A 212 12.92 -30.33 8.87
C ASN A 212 13.38 -30.59 10.33
N GLU A 213 12.60 -30.14 11.31
CA GLU A 213 12.81 -30.43 12.73
C GLU A 213 11.49 -30.64 13.48
N ASP A 214 11.51 -31.56 14.46
CA ASP A 214 10.33 -32.01 15.23
C ASP A 214 10.32 -31.55 16.71
N ILE A 215 11.36 -30.83 17.14
CA ILE A 215 11.58 -30.36 18.51
C ILE A 215 10.50 -29.33 18.88
N SER A 216 10.19 -28.40 17.97
CA SER A 216 9.19 -27.35 18.22
C SER A 216 7.73 -27.81 18.10
N LEU A 217 7.47 -28.98 17.51
CA LEU A 217 6.10 -29.45 17.23
C LEU A 217 5.25 -29.57 18.49
N THR A 218 5.83 -29.93 19.63
CA THR A 218 5.07 -30.01 20.89
C THR A 218 4.56 -28.63 21.30
N LEU A 219 5.43 -27.61 21.30
CA LEU A 219 5.04 -26.24 21.64
C LEU A 219 4.04 -25.67 20.63
N LEU A 220 4.25 -25.87 19.33
CA LEU A 220 3.32 -25.41 18.31
C LEU A 220 1.94 -26.03 18.51
N ASN A 221 1.87 -27.34 18.75
CA ASN A 221 0.61 -28.01 19.05
C ASN A 221 -0.04 -27.51 20.35
N ASP A 222 0.74 -27.21 21.39
CA ASP A 222 0.23 -26.61 22.63
C ASP A 222 -0.35 -25.21 22.37
N CYS A 223 0.31 -24.38 21.54
CA CYS A 223 -0.18 -23.05 21.17
C CYS A 223 -1.45 -23.12 20.33
N VAL A 224 -1.52 -24.08 19.40
CA VAL A 224 -2.66 -24.34 18.51
C VAL A 224 -3.87 -24.84 19.31
N ALA A 225 -3.67 -25.70 20.31
CA ALA A 225 -4.75 -26.26 21.13
C ALA A 225 -5.26 -25.35 22.26
N ASN A 226 -4.51 -24.31 22.62
CA ASN A 226 -4.89 -23.46 23.75
C ASN A 226 -5.85 -22.34 23.32
N GLU A 227 -7.14 -22.59 23.48
CA GLU A 227 -8.25 -21.65 23.21
C GLU A 227 -8.15 -20.33 24.00
N LYS A 228 -7.38 -20.30 25.11
CA LYS A 228 -7.23 -19.07 25.92
C LYS A 228 -6.27 -18.05 25.31
N ASN A 229 -5.48 -18.46 24.31
CA ASN A 229 -4.54 -17.56 23.65
C ASN A 229 -5.27 -16.54 22.77
N PRO A 230 -4.69 -15.34 22.59
CA PRO A 230 -5.17 -14.40 21.59
C PRO A 230 -5.17 -15.01 20.18
N LEU A 231 -6.17 -14.67 19.37
CA LEU A 231 -6.38 -15.21 18.03
C LEU A 231 -5.13 -15.11 17.15
N GLU A 232 -4.42 -13.98 17.21
CA GLU A 232 -3.19 -13.77 16.44
C GLU A 232 -2.06 -14.75 16.81
N VAL A 233 -1.98 -15.18 18.08
CA VAL A 233 -1.02 -16.19 18.54
C VAL A 233 -1.39 -17.56 17.97
N GLN A 234 -2.67 -17.93 17.97
CA GLN A 234 -3.14 -19.19 17.40
C GLN A 234 -2.89 -19.25 15.88
N LEU A 235 -3.27 -18.19 15.15
CA LEU A 235 -3.04 -18.08 13.70
C LEU A 235 -1.55 -18.17 13.36
N SER A 236 -0.70 -17.49 14.14
CA SER A 236 0.76 -17.55 13.97
C SER A 236 1.33 -18.93 14.27
N ALA A 237 0.75 -19.67 15.22
CA ALA A 237 1.16 -21.03 15.53
C ALA A 237 0.76 -22.03 14.42
N ILE A 238 -0.40 -21.83 13.79
CA ILE A 238 -0.84 -22.61 12.63
C ILE A 238 0.07 -22.34 11.43
N ASP A 239 0.33 -21.06 11.11
CA ASP A 239 1.24 -20.66 10.02
C ASP A 239 2.67 -21.19 10.24
N ALA A 240 3.13 -21.28 11.50
CA ALA A 240 4.45 -21.82 11.82
C ALA A 240 4.62 -23.32 11.46
N LEU A 241 3.54 -24.05 11.19
CA LEU A 241 3.62 -25.46 10.77
C LEU A 241 3.98 -25.61 9.27
N ARG A 242 3.98 -24.53 8.47
CA ARG A 242 4.04 -24.55 6.98
C ARG A 242 5.21 -25.33 6.38
N ARG A 243 6.32 -25.45 7.11
CA ARG A 243 7.54 -26.17 6.70
C ARG A 243 7.83 -27.42 7.52
N LYS A 244 6.92 -27.79 8.41
CA LYS A 244 7.04 -29.02 9.19
C LYS A 244 6.64 -30.20 8.32
N PRO A 245 7.31 -31.37 8.48
CA PRO A 245 6.99 -32.54 7.68
C PRO A 245 5.53 -32.96 7.89
N CYS A 246 4.86 -33.34 6.81
CA CYS A 246 3.48 -33.82 6.80
C CYS A 246 3.39 -35.17 7.55
N THR A 247 3.28 -35.11 8.87
CA THR A 247 3.20 -36.26 9.79
C THR A 247 1.93 -36.17 10.62
N ASP A 248 1.47 -37.30 11.16
CA ASP A 248 0.32 -37.32 12.07
C ASP A 248 0.54 -36.43 13.31
N LYS A 249 1.80 -36.30 13.77
CA LYS A 249 2.16 -35.40 14.88
C LYS A 249 1.97 -33.92 14.53
N ARG A 250 2.24 -33.51 13.29
CA ARG A 250 1.97 -32.15 12.79
C ARG A 250 0.47 -31.88 12.70
N ASN A 251 -0.28 -32.83 12.16
CA ASN A 251 -1.71 -32.66 11.88
C ASN A 251 -2.61 -32.95 13.08
N LYS A 252 -2.04 -33.40 14.21
CA LYS A 252 -2.74 -33.83 15.43
C LYS A 252 -3.91 -32.91 15.83
N ASN A 253 -3.69 -31.59 15.82
CA ASN A 253 -4.71 -30.61 16.19
C ASN A 253 -5.28 -29.84 14.99
N ILE A 254 -4.61 -29.83 13.84
CA ILE A 254 -5.04 -29.08 12.64
C ILE A 254 -6.26 -29.70 11.99
N ASP A 255 -6.32 -31.04 11.93
CA ASP A 255 -7.51 -31.76 11.46
C ASP A 255 -8.73 -31.33 12.32
N HIS A 256 -8.59 -31.34 13.65
CA HIS A 256 -9.66 -30.94 14.56
C HIS A 256 -10.14 -29.51 14.31
N LEU A 257 -9.23 -28.54 14.23
CA LEU A 257 -9.58 -27.13 14.08
C LEU A 257 -10.34 -26.81 12.79
N PHE A 258 -10.03 -27.45 11.66
CA PHE A 258 -10.77 -27.20 10.42
C PHE A 258 -12.20 -27.78 10.49
N PHE A 259 -12.33 -29.00 11.00
CA PHE A 259 -13.58 -29.75 11.02
C PHE A 259 -14.51 -29.37 12.18
N ASP A 260 -14.00 -28.68 13.20
CA ASP A 260 -14.80 -28.13 14.29
C ASP A 260 -15.50 -26.84 13.83
N GLU A 261 -16.83 -26.86 13.82
CA GLU A 261 -17.65 -25.72 13.42
C GLU A 261 -17.81 -24.67 14.52
N GLU A 262 -17.43 -24.98 15.77
CA GLU A 262 -17.47 -24.04 16.91
C GLU A 262 -16.25 -23.08 16.90
N GLU A 263 -15.21 -23.37 16.12
CA GLU A 263 -13.98 -22.58 16.00
C GLU A 263 -14.14 -21.30 15.16
N ASP A 264 -13.31 -20.28 15.44
CA ASP A 264 -13.32 -19.00 14.71
C ASP A 264 -12.98 -19.21 13.22
N GLU A 265 -13.68 -18.52 12.33
CA GLU A 265 -13.55 -18.74 10.89
C GLU A 265 -12.14 -18.45 10.37
N GLU A 266 -11.40 -17.51 10.96
CA GLU A 266 -10.00 -17.26 10.60
C GLU A 266 -9.12 -18.49 10.90
N VAL A 267 -9.33 -19.13 12.06
CA VAL A 267 -8.61 -20.33 12.50
C VAL A 267 -8.93 -21.51 11.59
N ARG A 268 -10.22 -21.71 11.29
CA ARG A 268 -10.67 -22.78 10.38
C ARG A 268 -10.09 -22.62 8.97
N ILE A 269 -10.07 -21.39 8.44
CA ILE A 269 -9.47 -21.08 7.13
C ILE A 269 -7.95 -21.31 7.14
N ALA A 270 -7.25 -20.91 8.21
CA ALA A 270 -5.82 -21.14 8.36
C ALA A 270 -5.52 -22.66 8.46
N ALA A 271 -6.29 -23.41 9.24
CA ALA A 271 -6.17 -24.86 9.37
C ALA A 271 -6.42 -25.55 8.03
N PHE A 272 -7.46 -25.17 7.28
CA PHE A 272 -7.72 -25.66 5.93
C PHE A 272 -6.53 -25.44 5.00
N ALA A 273 -6.01 -24.21 4.92
CA ALA A 273 -4.86 -23.90 4.09
C ALA A 273 -3.65 -24.79 4.45
N GLN A 274 -3.45 -25.01 5.74
CA GLN A 274 -2.36 -25.82 6.28
C GLN A 274 -2.50 -27.33 5.99
N LEU A 275 -3.73 -27.84 5.88
CA LEU A 275 -4.01 -29.20 5.40
C LEU A 275 -3.76 -29.33 3.89
N MET A 276 -4.11 -28.31 3.12
CA MET A 276 -3.93 -28.32 1.66
C MET A 276 -2.45 -28.29 1.23
N GLU A 277 -1.56 -27.74 2.04
CA GLU A 277 -0.10 -27.86 1.84
C GLU A 277 0.38 -29.32 1.91
N CYS A 278 -0.33 -30.20 2.63
CA CYS A 278 -0.05 -31.63 2.74
C CYS A 278 -1.08 -32.48 1.99
N ALA A 279 -1.78 -31.92 1.00
CA ALA A 279 -2.91 -32.59 0.34
C ALA A 279 -2.50 -33.92 -0.32
N ASP A 280 -3.18 -34.99 0.10
CA ASP A 280 -3.22 -36.26 -0.59
C ASP A 280 -4.69 -36.63 -0.92
N GLU A 281 -4.91 -37.79 -1.55
CA GLU A 281 -6.27 -38.20 -1.90
C GLU A 281 -7.17 -38.38 -0.66
N ALA A 282 -6.61 -38.84 0.47
CA ALA A 282 -7.34 -39.05 1.71
C ALA A 282 -7.77 -37.73 2.37
N ILE A 283 -6.89 -36.73 2.44
CA ILE A 283 -7.16 -35.40 2.98
C ILE A 283 -8.16 -34.67 2.08
N VAL A 284 -7.98 -34.71 0.75
CA VAL A 284 -8.91 -34.07 -0.19
C VAL A 284 -10.30 -34.69 -0.07
N ASP A 285 -10.40 -36.01 0.08
CA ASP A 285 -11.69 -36.68 0.27
C ASP A 285 -12.36 -36.25 1.58
N LYS A 286 -11.64 -36.26 2.70
CA LYS A 286 -12.15 -35.74 3.98
C LYS A 286 -12.65 -34.30 3.86
N VAL A 287 -11.90 -33.44 3.18
CA VAL A 287 -12.26 -32.02 2.98
C VAL A 287 -13.50 -31.88 2.10
N ILE A 288 -13.59 -32.61 0.99
CA ILE A 288 -14.75 -32.57 0.10
C ILE A 288 -15.99 -33.10 0.83
N ASP A 289 -15.86 -34.20 1.58
CA ASP A 289 -16.95 -34.77 2.36
C ASP A 289 -17.47 -33.78 3.41
N HIS A 290 -16.56 -33.14 4.16
CA HIS A 290 -16.94 -32.08 5.11
C HIS A 290 -17.55 -30.86 4.40
N PHE A 291 -16.98 -30.45 3.27
CA PHE A 291 -17.41 -29.28 2.50
C PHE A 291 -18.87 -29.38 2.01
N HIS A 292 -19.42 -30.58 1.81
CA HIS A 292 -20.85 -30.75 1.51
C HIS A 292 -21.76 -30.27 2.65
N ASN A 293 -21.29 -30.40 3.90
CA ASN A 293 -22.04 -30.12 5.12
C ASN A 293 -21.64 -28.80 5.80
N GLU A 294 -20.66 -28.07 5.27
CA GLU A 294 -20.20 -26.80 5.83
C GLU A 294 -21.35 -25.81 6.12
N THR A 295 -21.29 -25.19 7.29
CA THR A 295 -22.30 -24.27 7.83
C THR A 295 -21.85 -22.82 7.71
N SER A 296 -20.55 -22.53 7.79
CA SER A 296 -19.99 -21.20 7.65
C SER A 296 -19.85 -20.80 6.18
N ASN A 297 -20.53 -19.71 5.80
CA ASN A 297 -20.40 -19.13 4.46
C ASN A 297 -19.00 -18.55 4.20
N GLN A 298 -18.28 -18.11 5.25
CA GLN A 298 -16.92 -17.58 5.10
C GLN A 298 -15.94 -18.69 4.75
N VAL A 299 -15.93 -19.76 5.57
CA VAL A 299 -15.08 -20.93 5.34
C VAL A 299 -15.44 -21.61 4.02
N GLY A 300 -16.74 -21.84 3.77
CA GLY A 300 -17.22 -22.45 2.54
C GLY A 300 -16.84 -21.67 1.29
N SER A 301 -16.99 -20.34 1.27
CA SER A 301 -16.60 -19.51 0.11
C SER A 301 -15.09 -19.55 -0.15
N TYR A 302 -14.27 -19.55 0.91
CA TYR A 302 -12.82 -19.65 0.79
C TYR A 302 -12.40 -21.02 0.22
N VAL A 303 -12.87 -22.11 0.83
CA VAL A 303 -12.59 -23.49 0.39
C VAL A 303 -13.04 -23.69 -1.05
N TRP A 304 -14.23 -23.24 -1.41
CA TRP A 304 -14.77 -23.35 -2.77
C TRP A 304 -13.88 -22.67 -3.81
N SER A 305 -13.50 -21.41 -3.56
CA SER A 305 -12.69 -20.63 -4.49
C SER A 305 -11.26 -21.17 -4.60
N TYR A 306 -10.69 -21.64 -3.48
CA TYR A 306 -9.39 -22.31 -3.44
C TYR A 306 -9.39 -23.59 -4.30
N LEU A 307 -10.31 -24.52 -4.03
CA LEU A 307 -10.37 -25.79 -4.77
C LEU A 307 -10.61 -25.56 -6.26
N ASN A 308 -11.47 -24.60 -6.63
CA ASN A 308 -11.73 -24.28 -8.04
C ASN A 308 -10.57 -23.56 -8.74
N ALA A 309 -9.77 -22.78 -8.02
CA ALA A 309 -8.54 -22.17 -8.53
C ALA A 309 -7.49 -23.27 -8.76
N LYS A 310 -7.23 -24.12 -7.75
CA LYS A 310 -6.25 -25.22 -7.85
C LYS A 310 -6.62 -26.27 -8.90
N ARG A 311 -7.91 -26.56 -9.10
CA ARG A 311 -8.39 -27.42 -10.20
C ARG A 311 -8.05 -26.89 -11.60
N ARG A 312 -7.91 -25.57 -11.77
CA ARG A 312 -7.59 -24.89 -13.04
C ARG A 312 -6.16 -24.36 -13.11
N SER A 313 -5.39 -24.50 -12.04
CA SER A 313 -4.04 -23.98 -11.89
C SER A 313 -3.10 -24.56 -12.95
N SER A 314 -2.23 -23.71 -13.50
CA SER A 314 -1.10 -24.09 -14.36
C SER A 314 0.23 -24.14 -13.60
N LYS A 315 0.20 -23.99 -12.27
CA LYS A 315 1.39 -23.96 -11.41
C LYS A 315 1.99 -25.38 -11.36
N PRO A 316 3.28 -25.57 -11.70
CA PRO A 316 3.90 -26.91 -11.70
C PRO A 316 3.76 -27.69 -10.38
N GLY A 317 3.85 -26.99 -9.24
CA GLY A 317 3.74 -27.63 -7.92
C GLY A 317 2.34 -28.14 -7.57
N ASN A 318 1.30 -27.77 -8.33
CA ASN A 318 -0.08 -28.16 -8.07
C ASN A 318 -0.57 -29.31 -8.95
N GLU A 319 0.29 -29.92 -9.78
CA GLU A 319 -0.13 -30.89 -10.79
C GLU A 319 -0.87 -32.10 -10.16
N GLU A 320 -0.35 -32.63 -9.06
CA GLU A 320 -0.96 -33.77 -8.38
C GLU A 320 -2.31 -33.40 -7.73
N LEU A 321 -2.38 -32.27 -7.03
CA LEU A 321 -3.63 -31.76 -6.47
C LEU A 321 -4.66 -31.49 -7.58
N GLN A 322 -4.24 -30.91 -8.71
CA GLN A 322 -5.08 -30.67 -9.87
C GLN A 322 -5.63 -31.99 -10.43
N ARG A 323 -4.79 -33.03 -10.52
CA ARG A 323 -5.18 -34.38 -10.97
C ARG A 323 -6.23 -35.00 -10.06
N ILE A 324 -6.06 -34.87 -8.74
CA ILE A 324 -7.04 -35.35 -7.75
C ILE A 324 -8.36 -34.55 -7.91
N LEU A 325 -8.30 -33.22 -7.90
CA LEU A 325 -9.48 -32.35 -7.96
C LEU A 325 -10.27 -32.44 -9.27
N LYS A 326 -9.62 -32.76 -10.40
CA LYS A 326 -10.31 -33.01 -11.69
C LYS A 326 -11.25 -34.22 -11.64
N LYS A 327 -11.02 -35.18 -10.74
CA LYS A 327 -11.85 -36.37 -10.55
C LYS A 327 -12.98 -36.15 -9.53
N LYS A 328 -12.94 -35.08 -8.74
CA LYS A 328 -13.89 -34.82 -7.66
C LYS A 328 -14.95 -33.81 -8.09
N HIS A 329 -16.17 -33.97 -7.57
CA HIS A 329 -17.25 -33.01 -7.76
C HIS A 329 -17.18 -31.94 -6.68
N ILE A 330 -17.07 -30.66 -7.07
CA ILE A 330 -17.04 -29.52 -6.13
C ILE A 330 -18.42 -28.84 -6.17
N PRO A 331 -19.20 -28.89 -5.07
CA PRO A 331 -20.48 -28.22 -4.95
C PRO A 331 -20.42 -26.73 -5.33
N GLN A 332 -21.40 -26.23 -6.05
CA GLN A 332 -21.49 -24.80 -6.43
C GLN A 332 -22.16 -23.94 -5.35
N ARG A 333 -22.63 -24.53 -4.24
CA ARG A 333 -23.34 -23.86 -3.14
C ARG A 333 -22.60 -22.62 -2.60
N PHE A 334 -21.28 -22.64 -2.64
CA PHE A 334 -20.43 -21.62 -2.03
C PHE A 334 -19.78 -20.65 -3.04
N ASP A 335 -20.31 -20.53 -4.27
CA ASP A 335 -19.98 -19.43 -5.17
C ASP A 335 -20.68 -18.13 -4.71
N LEU A 336 -20.21 -17.58 -3.57
CA LEU A 336 -20.83 -16.44 -2.89
C LEU A 336 -20.15 -15.12 -3.24
N ASP A 337 -20.80 -13.97 -3.07
CA ASP A 337 -20.28 -12.65 -3.48
C ASP A 337 -18.85 -12.36 -2.95
N PRO A 338 -17.86 -12.14 -3.84
CA PRO A 338 -16.47 -11.95 -3.45
C PRO A 338 -16.18 -10.67 -2.65
N ARG A 339 -17.15 -9.75 -2.55
CA ARG A 339 -17.01 -8.50 -1.79
C ARG A 339 -17.44 -8.64 -0.32
N ARG A 340 -18.01 -9.78 0.05
CA ARG A 340 -18.58 -10.02 1.39
C ARG A 340 -18.09 -11.31 2.03
N PHE A 341 -17.69 -12.27 1.21
CA PHE A 341 -17.24 -13.57 1.68
C PHE A 341 -15.79 -13.84 1.34
N SER A 342 -15.09 -14.56 2.21
CA SER A 342 -13.69 -14.94 2.04
C SER A 342 -13.45 -15.65 0.71
N ARG A 343 -12.34 -15.32 0.04
CA ARG A 343 -12.01 -15.80 -1.31
C ARG A 343 -10.51 -16.02 -1.49
N PHE A 344 -10.19 -16.99 -2.34
CA PHE A 344 -8.86 -17.25 -2.86
C PHE A 344 -8.83 -17.00 -4.39
N TYR A 345 -7.75 -16.39 -4.86
CA TYR A 345 -7.50 -16.09 -6.26
C TYR A 345 -6.11 -16.58 -6.67
N GLU A 346 -6.00 -17.09 -7.90
CA GLU A 346 -4.73 -17.44 -8.52
C GLU A 346 -4.71 -16.88 -9.95
N VAL A 347 -3.64 -16.19 -10.30
CA VAL A 347 -3.37 -15.68 -11.65
C VAL A 347 -1.94 -16.02 -12.04
N GLY A 348 -1.73 -16.66 -13.18
CA GLY A 348 -0.38 -16.99 -13.62
C GLY A 348 -0.32 -17.67 -14.97
N TYR A 349 0.91 -17.75 -15.48
CA TYR A 349 1.24 -18.37 -16.75
C TYR A 349 2.48 -19.24 -16.58
N PHE A 350 2.48 -20.43 -17.18
CA PHE A 350 3.64 -21.29 -17.28
C PHE A 350 3.72 -21.88 -18.68
N ASP A 351 4.91 -21.81 -19.27
CA ASP A 351 5.28 -22.42 -20.53
C ASP A 351 6.01 -23.75 -20.26
N PRO A 352 5.36 -24.91 -20.48
CA PRO A 352 5.98 -26.21 -20.23
C PRO A 352 7.13 -26.55 -21.18
N GLU A 353 7.10 -26.04 -22.41
CA GLU A 353 8.12 -26.35 -23.42
C GLU A 353 9.45 -25.68 -23.07
N ASN A 354 9.39 -24.42 -22.67
CA ASN A 354 10.57 -23.63 -22.33
C ASN A 354 10.87 -23.58 -20.82
N ASN A 355 10.03 -24.21 -19.98
CA ASN A 355 10.17 -24.29 -18.52
C ASN A 355 10.34 -22.92 -17.82
N TYR A 356 9.57 -21.91 -18.23
CA TYR A 356 9.51 -20.62 -17.54
C TYR A 356 8.08 -20.14 -17.31
N GLY A 357 7.87 -19.32 -16.28
CA GLY A 357 6.54 -18.79 -15.95
C GLY A 357 6.51 -18.00 -14.65
N GLY A 358 5.32 -17.54 -14.26
CA GLY A 358 5.09 -16.87 -12.99
C GLY A 358 3.62 -16.92 -12.57
N HIS A 359 3.42 -17.04 -11.26
CA HIS A 359 2.12 -17.14 -10.60
C HIS A 359 2.02 -16.17 -9.43
N MET A 360 0.81 -15.68 -9.23
CA MET A 360 0.42 -14.82 -8.14
C MET A 360 -0.82 -15.40 -7.47
N ASP A 361 -0.70 -15.75 -6.20
CA ASP A 361 -1.77 -16.22 -5.33
C ASP A 361 -2.24 -15.04 -4.44
N SER A 362 -3.54 -14.90 -4.19
CA SER A 362 -4.09 -13.88 -3.29
C SER A 362 -5.28 -14.38 -2.51
N SER A 363 -5.29 -14.12 -1.20
CA SER A 363 -6.39 -14.48 -0.29
C SER A 363 -6.98 -13.23 0.33
N VAL A 364 -8.31 -13.19 0.45
CA VAL A 364 -9.04 -12.15 1.19
C VAL A 364 -9.94 -12.85 2.19
N ILE A 365 -9.77 -12.53 3.48
CA ILE A 365 -10.48 -13.17 4.59
C ILE A 365 -11.43 -12.15 5.20
N PHE A 366 -12.72 -12.47 5.21
CA PHE A 366 -13.78 -11.75 5.90
C PHE A 366 -14.20 -12.53 7.15
N SER A 367 -14.59 -11.79 8.19
CA SER A 367 -15.23 -12.34 9.39
C SER A 367 -16.71 -11.97 9.41
N PRO A 368 -17.61 -12.79 9.97
CA PRO A 368 -19.00 -12.37 10.18
C PRO A 368 -19.15 -11.20 11.16
N LYS A 369 -18.13 -10.92 11.97
CA LYS A 369 -18.09 -9.83 12.96
C LYS A 369 -17.85 -8.45 12.31
N GLY A 370 -17.35 -8.40 11.08
CA GLY A 370 -16.98 -7.16 10.38
C GLY A 370 -17.46 -7.13 8.93
N TYR A 371 -17.34 -5.97 8.28
CA TYR A 371 -17.61 -5.82 6.85
C TYR A 371 -16.35 -5.42 6.06
N ILE A 372 -15.30 -4.99 6.74
CA ILE A 372 -13.97 -4.81 6.18
C ILE A 372 -13.26 -6.16 6.24
N PRO A 373 -12.52 -6.57 5.19
CA PRO A 373 -11.71 -7.79 5.27
C PRO A 373 -10.75 -7.72 6.47
N ARG A 374 -10.71 -8.79 7.25
CA ARG A 374 -9.77 -8.92 8.37
C ARG A 374 -8.36 -9.21 7.91
N GLY A 375 -8.20 -9.92 6.80
CA GLY A 375 -6.90 -10.34 6.29
C GLY A 375 -6.81 -10.26 4.77
N VAL A 376 -5.66 -9.84 4.27
CA VAL A 376 -5.31 -9.89 2.84
C VAL A 376 -3.90 -10.44 2.70
N ASN A 377 -3.78 -11.49 1.90
CA ASN A 377 -2.52 -12.15 1.57
C ASN A 377 -2.23 -12.04 0.07
N PHE A 378 -0.95 -11.86 -0.26
CA PHE A 378 -0.42 -11.85 -1.61
C PHE A 378 0.85 -12.70 -1.65
N ASN A 379 0.98 -13.61 -2.61
CA ASN A 379 2.16 -14.46 -2.80
C ASN A 379 2.56 -14.49 -4.28
N PHE A 380 3.84 -14.24 -4.57
CA PHE A 380 4.40 -14.24 -5.92
C PHE A 380 5.48 -15.30 -6.08
N THR A 381 5.31 -16.16 -7.09
CA THR A 381 6.20 -17.28 -7.41
C THR A 381 6.65 -17.21 -8.87
N ILE A 382 7.93 -17.43 -9.13
CA ILE A 382 8.52 -17.53 -10.48
C ILE A 382 8.95 -18.97 -10.75
N HIS A 383 8.74 -19.43 -11.99
CA HIS A 383 9.18 -20.74 -12.46
C HIS A 383 10.30 -20.56 -13.51
N LEU A 384 11.45 -21.20 -13.30
CA LEU A 384 12.59 -21.16 -14.21
C LEU A 384 13.32 -22.51 -14.21
N PHE A 385 13.57 -23.08 -15.39
CA PHE A 385 14.38 -24.28 -15.60
C PHE A 385 13.92 -25.49 -14.76
N GLY A 386 12.60 -25.69 -14.63
CA GLY A 386 12.01 -26.79 -13.87
C GLY A 386 12.05 -26.61 -12.34
N LYS A 387 12.37 -25.40 -11.84
CA LYS A 387 12.30 -25.04 -10.42
C LYS A 387 11.32 -23.89 -10.20
N SER A 388 10.67 -23.91 -9.03
CA SER A 388 9.75 -22.85 -8.57
C SER A 388 10.40 -22.09 -7.43
N LEU A 389 10.45 -20.77 -7.52
CA LEU A 389 10.99 -19.89 -6.49
C LEU A 389 9.88 -18.94 -6.03
N ASN A 390 9.45 -19.10 -4.78
CA ASN A 390 8.66 -18.07 -4.10
C ASN A 390 9.56 -16.83 -3.91
N ILE A 391 9.15 -15.68 -4.40
CA ILE A 391 9.97 -14.46 -4.37
C ILE A 391 9.56 -13.57 -3.20
N LEU A 392 8.25 -13.37 -3.04
CA LEU A 392 7.69 -12.44 -2.07
C LEU A 392 6.30 -12.87 -1.65
N GLU A 393 6.02 -12.80 -0.36
CA GLU A 393 4.68 -12.84 0.19
C GLU A 393 4.45 -11.63 1.10
N LEU A 394 3.29 -11.01 0.99
CA LEU A 394 2.85 -9.89 1.81
C LEU A 394 1.53 -10.28 2.46
N ASP A 395 1.46 -10.10 3.77
CA ASP A 395 0.30 -10.50 4.56
C ASP A 395 -0.06 -9.36 5.50
N ALA A 396 -1.30 -8.90 5.42
CA ALA A 396 -1.82 -7.82 6.24
C ALA A 396 -3.08 -8.28 6.96
N ARG A 397 -3.12 -8.11 8.28
CA ARG A 397 -4.29 -8.39 9.12
C ARG A 397 -4.69 -7.12 9.86
N ALA A 398 -5.97 -6.89 10.02
CA ALA A 398 -6.48 -5.80 10.83
C ALA A 398 -7.83 -6.16 11.46
N GLU A 399 -8.02 -5.67 12.68
CA GLU A 399 -9.19 -5.92 13.51
C GLU A 399 -9.72 -4.57 14.01
N GLY A 400 -11.04 -4.38 13.99
CA GLY A 400 -11.65 -3.13 14.41
C GLY A 400 -11.45 -1.92 13.48
N LEU A 401 -11.06 -2.12 12.21
CA LEU A 401 -10.98 -1.02 11.22
C LEU A 401 -12.31 -0.30 11.00
N GLU A 402 -13.42 -0.98 11.25
CA GLU A 402 -14.77 -0.41 11.24
C GLU A 402 -14.93 0.68 12.31
N GLN A 403 -14.18 0.61 13.41
CA GLN A 403 -14.12 1.67 14.41
C GLN A 403 -13.45 2.91 13.84
N LEU A 404 -12.35 2.77 13.10
CA LEU A 404 -11.69 3.88 12.41
C LEU A 404 -12.62 4.49 11.36
N ASP A 405 -13.33 3.67 10.57
CA ASP A 405 -14.32 4.16 9.62
C ASP A 405 -15.47 4.92 10.32
N ASN A 406 -15.96 4.42 11.45
CA ASN A 406 -17.00 5.10 12.23
C ASN A 406 -16.49 6.37 12.94
N GLU A 407 -15.27 6.37 13.49
CA GLU A 407 -14.64 7.53 14.15
C GLU A 407 -14.22 8.60 13.14
N LEU A 408 -13.91 8.24 11.90
CA LEU A 408 -13.60 9.20 10.84
C LEU A 408 -14.87 9.65 10.10
N PHE A 409 -15.72 8.71 9.66
CA PHE A 409 -16.81 8.93 8.70
C PHE A 409 -18.22 8.59 9.25
N GLY A 410 -18.34 7.99 10.44
CA GLY A 410 -19.61 7.62 11.08
C GLY A 410 -20.43 8.82 11.57
N ALA A 411 -21.64 8.64 12.11
CA ALA A 411 -22.55 9.77 12.37
C ALA A 411 -21.98 10.89 13.29
N ASP A 412 -21.07 10.54 14.21
CA ASP A 412 -20.38 11.45 15.13
C ASP A 412 -18.84 11.47 14.89
N GLY A 413 -18.37 11.09 13.70
CA GLY A 413 -16.95 11.00 13.36
C GLY A 413 -16.28 12.33 13.00
N TYR A 414 -14.95 12.36 12.93
CA TYR A 414 -14.13 13.55 12.74
C TYR A 414 -14.44 14.32 11.44
N ILE A 415 -14.75 13.60 10.36
CA ILE A 415 -15.01 14.17 9.02
C ILE A 415 -16.49 14.51 8.85
N SER A 416 -17.36 13.76 9.52
CA SER A 416 -18.83 13.84 9.44
C SER A 416 -19.45 14.78 10.48
N ASN A 417 -18.81 14.98 11.63
CA ASN A 417 -19.18 15.92 12.69
C ASN A 417 -17.94 16.63 13.32
N PRO A 418 -17.22 17.47 12.55
CA PRO A 418 -15.98 18.12 12.99
C PRO A 418 -16.12 19.06 14.21
N ASN A 419 -17.34 19.46 14.58
CA ASN A 419 -17.61 20.34 15.73
C ASN A 419 -18.03 19.59 17.01
N GLY A 420 -18.26 18.28 16.95
CA GLY A 420 -18.73 17.46 18.07
C GLY A 420 -17.64 17.05 19.07
N HIS A 421 -16.37 17.24 18.74
CA HIS A 421 -15.23 16.73 19.52
C HIS A 421 -14.63 17.72 20.52
N VAL A 422 -15.14 18.96 20.58
CA VAL A 422 -14.55 20.00 21.44
C VAL A 422 -15.26 20.14 22.79
N PHE A 423 -16.50 19.66 22.97
CA PHE A 423 -17.21 19.78 24.25
C PHE A 423 -18.21 18.61 24.51
N HIS A 424 -17.77 17.61 25.30
CA HIS A 424 -18.53 16.53 25.96
C HIS A 424 -19.45 15.57 25.15
N ASP A 425 -19.50 14.32 25.61
CA ASP A 425 -20.43 13.26 25.23
C ASP A 425 -21.90 13.73 25.23
N LYS A 426 -22.45 14.02 24.05
CA LYS A 426 -23.90 14.07 23.85
C LYS A 426 -24.30 13.04 22.81
N LYS A 427 -24.73 11.87 23.30
CA LYS A 427 -25.45 10.86 22.49
C LYS A 427 -26.72 11.53 21.90
N PHE A 428 -26.71 11.82 20.61
CA PHE A 428 -27.85 12.35 19.87
C PHE A 428 -29.15 11.56 20.15
N GLN A 429 -30.18 12.15 20.76
CA GLN A 429 -31.50 11.52 20.94
C GLN A 429 -32.54 12.18 20.04
N SER A 430 -33.12 11.39 19.13
CA SER A 430 -34.18 11.86 18.23
C SER A 430 -35.53 11.86 18.95
N HIS A 431 -36.44 12.79 18.58
CA HIS A 431 -37.80 12.81 19.12
C HIS A 431 -38.72 11.72 18.52
N ASN A 432 -38.21 10.91 17.57
CA ASN A 432 -38.98 9.87 16.90
C ASN A 432 -38.60 8.46 17.42
N ALA A 433 -39.57 7.75 18.01
CA ALA A 433 -39.38 6.43 18.62
C ALA A 433 -38.87 5.35 17.65
N LYS A 434 -39.23 5.42 16.35
CA LYS A 434 -38.71 4.50 15.31
C LYS A 434 -37.27 4.82 14.92
N VAL A 435 -36.88 6.10 14.96
CA VAL A 435 -35.49 6.54 14.70
C VAL A 435 -34.60 6.16 15.89
N ASN A 436 -35.11 6.21 17.12
CA ASN A 436 -34.40 5.68 18.27
C ASN A 436 -34.33 4.14 18.23
N GLN A 437 -35.34 3.42 17.75
CA GLN A 437 -35.25 1.97 17.49
C GLN A 437 -34.27 1.63 16.35
N LEU A 438 -34.20 2.44 15.30
CA LEU A 438 -33.24 2.29 14.21
C LEU A 438 -31.81 2.63 14.63
N LYS A 439 -31.66 3.66 15.48
CA LYS A 439 -30.42 3.94 16.19
C LYS A 439 -30.01 2.76 17.05
N VAL A 440 -30.94 2.13 17.77
CA VAL A 440 -30.67 0.89 18.51
C VAL A 440 -30.31 -0.26 17.58
N LEU A 441 -30.84 -0.35 16.35
CA LEU A 441 -30.45 -1.37 15.36
C LEU A 441 -29.09 -1.10 14.68
N PHE A 442 -28.75 0.17 14.44
CA PHE A 442 -27.44 0.60 13.94
C PHE A 442 -26.37 0.60 15.04
N GLN A 443 -26.75 0.85 16.29
CA GLN A 443 -25.89 0.67 17.48
C GLN A 443 -25.80 -0.81 17.88
N LYS A 444 -26.80 -1.64 17.58
CA LYS A 444 -26.69 -3.12 17.62
C LYS A 444 -25.73 -3.67 16.56
N LYS A 445 -25.44 -2.93 15.48
CA LYS A 445 -24.28 -3.21 14.62
C LYS A 445 -22.96 -2.82 15.29
N GLY A 446 -23.00 -1.87 16.22
CA GLY A 446 -21.91 -1.52 17.13
C GLY A 446 -21.60 -2.62 18.16
N ASP A 447 -22.56 -3.50 18.47
CA ASP A 447 -22.32 -4.67 19.34
C ASP A 447 -21.38 -5.72 18.70
N PHE A 448 -21.07 -5.60 17.40
CA PHE A 448 -20.09 -6.43 16.67
C PHE A 448 -18.75 -5.73 16.46
N ILE A 449 -18.61 -4.46 16.88
CA ILE A 449 -17.34 -3.73 16.75
C ILE A 449 -16.44 -4.20 17.89
N GLU A 450 -15.36 -4.89 17.57
CA GLU A 450 -14.31 -5.18 18.54
C GLU A 450 -13.79 -3.86 19.13
N ASP A 451 -13.74 -3.79 20.46
CA ASP A 451 -13.44 -2.56 21.21
C ASP A 451 -12.02 -2.01 20.94
N GLN A 452 -11.15 -2.82 20.33
CA GLN A 452 -9.71 -2.57 20.18
C GLN A 452 -9.27 -2.65 18.71
N LEU A 453 -8.88 -1.50 18.14
CA LEU A 453 -8.24 -1.44 16.82
C LEU A 453 -6.82 -2.00 16.91
N SER A 454 -6.55 -3.07 16.17
CA SER A 454 -5.21 -3.64 16.02
C SER A 454 -4.93 -3.97 14.56
N GLY A 455 -3.66 -4.02 14.19
CA GLY A 455 -3.29 -4.46 12.84
C GLY A 455 -1.85 -4.90 12.77
N SER A 456 -1.57 -5.81 11.85
CA SER A 456 -0.25 -6.35 11.60
C SER A 456 0.04 -6.48 10.11
N LEU A 457 1.33 -6.38 9.78
CA LEU A 457 1.88 -6.52 8.44
C LEU A 457 3.10 -7.43 8.53
N SER A 458 3.12 -8.47 7.72
CA SER A 458 4.27 -9.37 7.59
C SER A 458 4.73 -9.49 6.14
N ALA A 459 6.03 -9.69 5.96
CA ALA A 459 6.65 -9.92 4.67
C ALA A 459 7.51 -11.18 4.74
N ARG A 460 7.29 -12.08 3.78
CA ARG A 460 8.11 -13.27 3.56
C ARG A 460 8.88 -13.16 2.25
N MET A 461 10.13 -13.58 2.23
CA MET A 461 10.95 -13.66 1.02
C MET A 461 11.54 -15.06 0.94
N PHE A 462 11.45 -15.70 -0.23
CA PHE A 462 11.88 -17.11 -0.39
C PHE A 462 11.21 -18.07 0.61
N GLY A 463 10.00 -17.72 1.05
CA GLY A 463 9.20 -18.39 2.07
C GLY A 463 9.58 -18.09 3.54
N ASP A 464 10.65 -17.33 3.81
CA ASP A 464 11.10 -16.96 5.16
C ASP A 464 10.42 -15.67 5.62
N ASP A 465 9.86 -15.63 6.83
CA ASP A 465 9.48 -14.38 7.51
C ASP A 465 10.74 -13.55 7.75
N VAL A 466 10.84 -12.41 7.05
CA VAL A 466 11.97 -11.47 7.15
C VAL A 466 11.58 -10.20 7.90
N LYS A 467 10.28 -9.86 7.92
CA LYS A 467 9.78 -8.67 8.60
C LYS A 467 8.36 -8.88 9.11
N TYR A 468 8.12 -8.36 10.31
CA TYR A 468 6.80 -8.26 10.92
C TYR A 468 6.69 -6.86 11.57
N PHE A 469 5.48 -6.33 11.59
CA PHE A 469 5.10 -5.08 12.25
C PHE A 469 3.68 -5.23 12.77
N ALA A 470 3.43 -4.82 13.99
CA ALA A 470 2.08 -4.77 14.56
C ALA A 470 1.85 -3.42 15.24
N PHE A 471 0.59 -3.03 15.36
CA PHE A 471 0.17 -1.85 16.10
C PHE A 471 -1.18 -2.06 16.79
N GLU A 472 -1.43 -1.26 17.81
CA GLU A 472 -2.68 -1.22 18.55
C GLU A 472 -3.09 0.24 18.84
N LYS A 473 -4.41 0.48 18.97
CA LYS A 473 -5.08 1.80 19.00
C LYS A 473 -4.37 2.86 19.86
N ASP A 474 -3.96 2.50 21.07
CA ASP A 474 -3.40 3.45 22.04
C ASP A 474 -2.10 4.08 21.54
N HIS A 475 -1.26 3.35 20.78
CA HIS A 475 0.00 3.88 20.26
C HIS A 475 -0.14 4.71 18.99
N PHE A 476 -1.08 4.38 18.09
CA PHE A 476 -1.23 5.11 16.82
C PHE A 476 -1.89 6.48 17.02
N PHE A 477 -2.99 6.51 17.80
CA PHE A 477 -3.73 7.73 18.02
C PHE A 477 -3.10 8.65 19.07
N GLU A 478 -2.41 8.15 20.10
CA GLU A 478 -1.69 9.04 21.03
C GLU A 478 -0.52 9.74 20.33
N ASN A 479 0.24 9.02 19.49
CA ASN A 479 1.31 9.63 18.69
C ASN A 479 0.72 10.65 17.68
N ALA A 480 -0.33 10.28 16.94
CA ALA A 480 -1.00 11.20 16.03
C ALA A 480 -1.59 12.43 16.76
N LYS A 481 -2.29 12.23 17.88
CA LYS A 481 -2.86 13.30 18.73
C LYS A 481 -1.77 14.22 19.29
N GLU A 482 -0.60 13.68 19.68
CA GLU A 482 0.54 14.51 20.07
C GLU A 482 1.02 15.40 18.92
N TYR A 483 1.04 14.90 17.66
CA TYR A 483 1.41 15.70 16.49
C TYR A 483 0.38 16.78 16.13
N PHE A 484 -0.89 16.61 16.50
CA PHE A 484 -1.97 17.58 16.26
C PHE A 484 -2.22 18.54 17.44
N ALA A 485 -1.65 18.28 18.62
CA ALA A 485 -1.71 19.16 19.79
C ALA A 485 -0.60 20.23 19.71
N LEU A 486 -0.89 21.34 19.03
CA LEU A 486 0.03 22.46 18.76
C LEU A 486 0.76 22.96 20.02
N ASP A 487 0.08 23.02 21.17
CA ASP A 487 0.61 23.47 22.46
C ASP A 487 1.75 22.60 23.00
N LYS A 488 1.72 21.28 22.73
CA LYS A 488 2.76 20.32 23.12
C LYS A 488 3.86 20.14 22.06
N THR A 489 3.53 20.36 20.78
CA THR A 489 4.47 20.20 19.65
C THR A 489 5.33 21.42 19.40
N LEU A 490 4.80 22.64 19.58
CA LEU A 490 5.54 23.89 19.32
C LEU A 490 6.86 23.99 20.12
N PRO A 491 6.94 23.64 21.43
CA PRO A 491 8.22 23.63 22.16
C PRO A 491 9.19 22.53 21.70
N LYS A 492 8.67 21.37 21.23
CA LYS A 492 9.49 20.28 20.68
C LYS A 492 10.06 20.65 19.29
N LEU A 493 9.28 21.34 18.46
CA LEU A 493 9.67 21.83 17.12
C LEU A 493 10.64 23.02 17.17
N ALA A 494 10.66 23.78 18.26
CA ALA A 494 11.68 24.80 18.51
C ALA A 494 13.08 24.21 18.75
N LYS A 495 13.15 22.94 19.20
CA LYS A 495 14.40 22.18 19.27
C LYS A 495 14.73 21.60 17.89
N GLU A 496 16.02 21.58 17.56
CA GLU A 496 16.51 21.00 16.32
C GLU A 496 16.25 19.49 16.29
N MET A 497 15.42 19.04 15.36
CA MET A 497 15.16 17.63 15.11
C MET A 497 16.14 17.12 14.08
N LYS A 498 16.95 16.10 14.44
CA LYS A 498 17.84 15.39 13.52
C LYS A 498 17.41 13.95 13.40
N PHE A 499 17.32 13.47 12.17
CA PHE A 499 17.07 12.07 11.85
C PHE A 499 18.03 11.66 10.74
N GLU A 500 18.93 10.73 11.03
CA GLU A 500 19.83 10.14 10.05
C GLU A 500 19.74 8.62 10.14
N LYS A 501 19.45 7.97 9.01
CA LYS A 501 19.38 6.51 8.92
C LYS A 501 19.99 6.02 7.62
N SER A 502 20.96 5.11 7.73
CA SER A 502 21.62 4.44 6.61
C SER A 502 21.42 2.93 6.71
N ARG A 503 21.24 2.27 5.57
CA ARG A 503 21.04 0.82 5.44
C ARG A 503 21.75 0.29 4.21
N ASN A 504 22.47 -0.82 4.35
CA ASN A 504 23.09 -1.57 3.26
C ASN A 504 22.56 -3.01 3.31
N LEU A 505 22.09 -3.55 2.18
CA LEU A 505 21.51 -4.89 2.09
C LEU A 505 21.95 -5.59 0.81
N MET A 506 22.37 -6.84 0.93
CA MET A 506 22.46 -7.81 -0.17
C MET A 506 21.06 -8.42 -0.34
N LEU A 507 20.36 -8.07 -1.40
CA LEU A 507 18.99 -8.50 -1.67
C LEU A 507 18.93 -9.92 -2.22
N VAL A 508 19.90 -10.29 -3.04
CA VAL A 508 19.98 -11.60 -3.72
C VAL A 508 21.44 -11.98 -3.88
N ASP A 509 21.81 -13.22 -3.54
CA ASP A 509 23.10 -13.83 -3.90
C ASP A 509 22.86 -15.30 -4.27
N VAL A 510 22.42 -15.51 -5.51
CA VAL A 510 22.03 -16.83 -6.02
C VAL A 510 23.10 -17.31 -6.97
N ARG A 511 23.66 -18.49 -6.71
CA ARG A 511 24.51 -19.25 -7.64
C ARG A 511 23.91 -20.63 -7.88
N ARG A 512 23.83 -21.03 -9.14
CA ARG A 512 23.35 -22.35 -9.56
C ARG A 512 24.27 -22.92 -10.63
N LEU A 513 24.66 -24.18 -10.46
CA LEU A 513 25.43 -24.95 -11.43
C LEU A 513 24.49 -25.96 -12.08
N LEU A 514 24.34 -25.85 -13.40
CA LEU A 514 23.51 -26.74 -14.20
C LEU A 514 24.44 -27.64 -15.04
N PRO A 515 24.32 -28.97 -14.95
CA PRO A 515 25.13 -29.85 -15.78
C PRO A 515 24.78 -29.66 -17.25
N THR A 516 25.79 -29.64 -18.12
CA THR A 516 25.57 -29.63 -19.58
C THR A 516 25.85 -31.01 -20.17
N VAL A 517 25.38 -31.23 -21.40
CA VAL A 517 25.56 -32.51 -22.13
C VAL A 517 27.02 -32.88 -22.39
N CYS A 518 27.96 -31.93 -22.32
CA CYS A 518 29.39 -32.19 -22.45
C CYS A 518 30.12 -32.38 -21.10
N GLY A 519 29.39 -32.44 -19.99
CA GLY A 519 29.94 -32.66 -18.65
C GLY A 519 30.51 -31.40 -17.97
N LEU A 520 30.57 -30.26 -18.67
CA LEU A 520 30.99 -28.98 -18.09
C LEU A 520 29.80 -28.28 -17.41
N PRO A 521 29.92 -27.73 -16.20
CA PRO A 521 28.80 -27.05 -15.55
C PRO A 521 28.57 -25.64 -16.10
N LEU A 522 27.31 -25.32 -16.34
CA LEU A 522 26.82 -23.97 -16.62
C LEU A 522 26.45 -23.28 -15.31
N GLN A 523 27.22 -22.27 -14.93
CA GLN A 523 26.96 -21.40 -13.79
C GLN A 523 26.02 -20.25 -14.18
N ILE A 524 24.92 -20.12 -13.44
CA ILE A 524 24.08 -18.92 -13.40
C ILE A 524 24.30 -18.25 -12.05
N ALA A 525 24.72 -16.99 -12.04
CA ALA A 525 24.90 -16.22 -10.82
C ALA A 525 24.18 -14.87 -10.90
N LEU A 526 23.34 -14.57 -9.90
CA LEU A 526 22.61 -13.33 -9.72
C LEU A 526 22.97 -12.72 -8.37
N ASN A 527 23.62 -11.56 -8.37
CA ASN A 527 23.92 -10.80 -7.16
C ASN A 527 23.22 -9.45 -7.22
N ALA A 528 22.51 -9.05 -6.18
CA ALA A 528 21.87 -7.74 -6.08
C ALA A 528 22.07 -7.12 -4.69
N ALA A 529 22.37 -5.83 -4.65
CA ALA A 529 22.58 -5.07 -3.42
C ALA A 529 21.89 -3.70 -3.49
N VAL A 530 21.52 -3.18 -2.33
CA VAL A 530 20.94 -1.84 -2.16
C VAL A 530 21.62 -1.11 -1.00
N LYS A 531 21.87 0.18 -1.19
CA LYS A 531 22.24 1.11 -0.12
C LYS A 531 21.26 2.27 -0.12
N SER A 532 20.71 2.61 1.03
CA SER A 532 19.86 3.78 1.22
C SER A 532 20.33 4.59 2.42
N LYS A 533 20.39 5.92 2.27
CA LYS A 533 20.66 6.84 3.37
C LYS A 533 19.68 8.01 3.29
N VAL A 534 18.99 8.28 4.39
CA VAL A 534 18.10 9.43 4.56
C VAL A 534 18.62 10.26 5.72
N SER A 535 18.92 11.53 5.46
CA SER A 535 19.23 12.53 6.49
C SER A 535 18.20 13.65 6.42
N TYR A 536 17.67 14.03 7.58
CA TYR A 536 16.67 15.07 7.75
C TYR A 536 17.01 15.91 8.98
N LYS A 537 16.98 17.23 8.83
CA LYS A 537 17.18 18.20 9.90
C LYS A 537 16.15 19.31 9.78
N ALA A 538 15.38 19.53 10.84
CA ALA A 538 14.36 20.57 10.87
C ALA A 538 14.39 21.33 12.20
N LYS A 539 14.15 22.64 12.13
CA LYS A 539 14.02 23.53 13.29
C LYS A 539 12.95 24.57 12.98
N LEU A 540 11.98 24.76 13.86
CA LEU A 540 10.89 25.70 13.70
C LEU A 540 10.69 26.49 15.01
N ASN A 541 11.28 27.67 15.11
CA ASN A 541 11.15 28.56 16.25
C ASN A 541 10.09 29.63 15.99
N LEU A 542 8.86 29.39 16.46
CA LEU A 542 7.71 30.33 16.38
C LEU A 542 7.30 30.88 17.75
N VAL A 543 8.10 30.63 18.79
CA VAL A 543 7.75 30.93 20.19
C VAL A 543 7.52 32.42 20.41
N ASP A 544 8.35 33.26 19.80
CA ASP A 544 8.23 34.71 19.89
C ASP A 544 6.94 35.24 19.21
N LEU A 545 6.54 34.70 18.05
CA LEU A 545 5.27 35.06 17.38
C LEU A 545 4.03 34.79 18.26
N LEU A 546 4.05 33.69 19.01
CA LEU A 546 2.97 33.32 19.94
C LEU A 546 2.93 34.25 21.16
N HIS A 547 4.08 34.78 21.58
CA HIS A 547 4.19 35.82 22.61
C HIS A 547 4.05 37.25 22.07
N GLN A 548 3.45 37.42 20.87
CA GLN A 548 3.25 38.71 20.21
C GLN A 548 4.55 39.47 19.88
N ARG A 549 5.69 38.78 19.82
CA ARG A 549 6.96 39.33 19.33
C ARG A 549 7.14 38.96 17.86
N PRO A 550 7.58 39.89 17.01
CA PRO A 550 7.64 39.67 15.55
C PRO A 550 8.91 38.94 15.09
N ASN A 551 9.31 37.87 15.80
CA ASN A 551 10.50 37.06 15.47
C ASN A 551 10.10 35.61 15.14
N ALA A 552 10.71 35.06 14.08
CA ALA A 552 10.51 33.67 13.68
C ALA A 552 11.70 33.15 12.89
N ASP A 553 12.11 31.91 13.13
CA ASP A 553 13.17 31.24 12.38
C ASP A 553 12.75 29.81 12.01
N ALA A 554 12.94 29.42 10.75
CA ALA A 554 12.69 28.08 10.24
C ALA A 554 13.88 27.59 9.41
N LEU A 555 14.31 26.35 9.64
CA LEU A 555 15.34 25.64 8.89
C LEU A 555 14.81 24.26 8.51
N LEU A 556 15.00 23.89 7.25
CA LEU A 556 14.70 22.57 6.71
C LEU A 556 15.87 22.10 5.83
N GLU A 557 16.48 20.97 6.17
CA GLU A 557 17.47 20.28 5.34
C GLU A 557 17.04 18.81 5.18
N ALA A 558 16.93 18.34 3.95
CA ALA A 558 16.57 16.95 3.62
C ALA A 558 17.51 16.41 2.54
N GLN A 559 18.12 15.26 2.80
CA GLN A 559 19.09 14.60 1.91
C GLN A 559 18.78 13.11 1.76
N PRO A 560 17.80 12.72 0.92
CA PRO A 560 17.55 11.33 0.58
C PRO A 560 18.49 10.83 -0.53
N SER A 561 19.03 9.63 -0.33
CA SER A 561 19.88 8.94 -1.31
C SER A 561 19.64 7.43 -1.32
N ALA A 562 19.63 6.84 -2.51
CA ALA A 562 19.49 5.40 -2.72
C ALA A 562 20.34 4.94 -3.91
N SER A 563 20.92 3.75 -3.80
CA SER A 563 21.72 3.07 -4.82
C SER A 563 21.31 1.60 -4.86
N VAL A 564 21.05 1.07 -6.04
CA VAL A 564 20.75 -0.33 -6.31
C VAL A 564 21.75 -0.84 -7.33
N PHE A 565 22.28 -2.01 -7.11
CA PHE A 565 23.21 -2.69 -8.01
C PHE A 565 22.76 -4.12 -8.22
N ALA A 566 22.78 -4.59 -9.46
CA ALA A 566 22.47 -5.97 -9.82
C ALA A 566 23.44 -6.50 -10.87
N THR A 567 23.86 -7.74 -10.72
CA THR A 567 24.70 -8.46 -11.69
C THR A 567 24.09 -9.81 -12.00
N LEU A 568 23.94 -10.11 -13.27
CA LEU A 568 23.53 -11.41 -13.79
C LEU A 568 24.67 -11.96 -14.64
N SER A 569 25.16 -13.16 -14.35
CA SER A 569 26.14 -13.84 -15.18
C SER A 569 25.71 -15.26 -15.52
N VAL A 570 25.96 -15.65 -16.75
CA VAL A 570 25.76 -17.00 -17.27
C VAL A 570 27.09 -17.44 -17.85
N SER A 571 27.69 -18.51 -17.33
CA SER A 571 29.06 -18.91 -17.69
C SER A 571 29.26 -20.40 -17.63
N LEU A 572 29.99 -20.97 -18.59
CA LEU A 572 30.50 -22.33 -18.54
C LEU A 572 31.79 -22.37 -17.72
N LEU A 573 31.93 -23.33 -16.81
CA LEU A 573 33.16 -23.56 -16.05
C LEU A 573 33.89 -24.78 -16.61
N ALA A 574 35.21 -24.68 -16.74
CA ALA A 574 36.09 -25.76 -17.13
C ALA A 574 37.34 -25.70 -16.24
N ALA A 575 37.28 -26.37 -15.08
CA ALA A 575 38.31 -26.36 -14.04
C ALA A 575 38.79 -24.94 -13.68
N GLU A 576 39.93 -24.49 -14.23
CA GLU A 576 40.51 -23.17 -13.97
C GLU A 576 39.99 -22.07 -14.90
N ALA A 577 39.14 -22.36 -15.89
CA ALA A 577 38.67 -21.40 -16.89
C ALA A 577 37.14 -21.18 -16.82
N LYS A 578 36.70 -19.92 -16.71
CA LYS A 578 35.31 -19.48 -16.84
C LYS A 578 35.10 -18.72 -18.14
N SER A 579 34.08 -19.07 -18.91
CA SER A 579 33.68 -18.32 -20.11
C SER A 579 32.18 -18.09 -20.17
N GLY A 580 31.73 -16.89 -20.56
CA GLY A 580 30.30 -16.55 -20.50
C GLY A 580 29.97 -15.09 -20.77
N VAL A 581 28.82 -14.65 -20.26
CA VAL A 581 28.33 -13.27 -20.35
C VAL A 581 27.97 -12.77 -18.95
N ARG A 582 28.24 -11.49 -18.70
CA ARG A 582 27.90 -10.78 -17.46
C ARG A 582 27.18 -9.49 -17.80
N CYS A 583 26.02 -9.27 -17.21
CA CYS A 583 25.24 -8.05 -17.28
C CYS A 583 25.25 -7.37 -15.91
N GLU A 584 25.69 -6.13 -15.86
CA GLU A 584 25.72 -5.29 -14.66
C GLU A 584 24.71 -4.16 -14.85
N SER A 585 23.96 -3.84 -13.80
CA SER A 585 22.96 -2.77 -13.78
C SER A 585 23.08 -1.98 -12.49
N THR A 586 23.22 -0.67 -12.61
CA THR A 586 23.33 0.26 -11.49
C THR A 586 22.22 1.30 -11.61
N LEU A 587 21.50 1.53 -10.52
CA LEU A 587 20.52 2.62 -10.38
C LEU A 587 20.91 3.46 -9.17
N TYR A 588 21.03 4.77 -9.34
CA TYR A 588 21.40 5.71 -8.28
C TYR A 588 20.51 6.94 -8.33
N SER A 589 20.11 7.43 -7.15
CA SER A 589 19.36 8.66 -6.97
C SER A 589 19.85 9.33 -5.69
N ALA A 590 20.27 10.59 -5.76
CA ALA A 590 20.56 11.40 -4.58
C ALA A 590 20.10 12.83 -4.79
N THR A 591 19.34 13.34 -3.83
CA THR A 591 18.84 14.71 -3.87
C THR A 591 19.05 15.37 -2.52
N SER A 592 19.17 16.69 -2.52
CA SER A 592 19.25 17.47 -1.30
C SER A 592 18.46 18.76 -1.46
N VAL A 593 17.64 19.08 -0.47
CA VAL A 593 16.90 20.32 -0.38
C VAL A 593 17.25 20.99 0.94
N SER A 594 17.65 22.26 0.88
CA SER A 594 17.94 23.06 2.07
C SER A 594 17.30 24.45 1.93
N GLY A 595 16.54 24.84 2.94
CA GLY A 595 15.81 26.10 2.97
C GLY A 595 15.81 26.72 4.37
N GLU A 596 15.98 28.03 4.41
CA GLU A 596 16.02 28.85 5.62
C GLU A 596 15.07 30.03 5.47
N VAL A 597 14.30 30.31 6.52
CA VAL A 597 13.43 31.49 6.60
C VAL A 597 13.64 32.14 7.95
N SER A 598 13.90 33.46 7.96
CA SER A 598 14.02 34.23 9.20
C SER A 598 13.27 35.57 9.11
N LEU A 599 12.66 35.94 10.23
CA LEU A 599 12.02 37.23 10.46
C LEU A 599 12.59 37.81 11.75
N LYS A 600 13.24 38.98 11.66
CA LYS A 600 13.82 39.69 12.81
C LYS A 600 13.16 41.04 13.00
N ASP A 601 12.68 41.29 14.23
CA ASP A 601 12.04 42.51 14.72
C ASP A 601 10.83 42.99 13.89
N GLY A 602 10.25 42.11 13.07
CA GLY A 602 9.25 42.46 12.06
C GLY A 602 9.74 43.43 10.98
N LYS A 603 11.06 43.62 10.87
CA LYS A 603 11.72 44.60 9.98
C LYS A 603 12.54 43.93 8.88
N LYS A 604 13.11 42.76 9.18
CA LYS A 604 14.01 42.03 8.28
C LYS A 604 13.44 40.66 7.98
N PHE A 605 13.02 40.44 6.74
CA PHE A 605 12.64 39.13 6.22
C PHE A 605 13.74 38.61 5.31
N LEU A 606 14.20 37.39 5.55
CA LEU A 606 15.18 36.69 4.72
C LEU A 606 14.67 35.28 4.46
N ALA A 607 14.48 34.95 3.18
CA ALA A 607 14.25 33.58 2.72
C ALA A 607 15.42 33.15 1.83
N LYS A 608 16.05 32.03 2.17
CA LYS A 608 17.22 31.50 1.49
C LYS A 608 16.98 30.05 1.08
N ILE A 609 17.18 29.76 -0.19
CA ILE A 609 17.18 28.39 -0.74
C ILE A 609 18.62 28.04 -1.07
N ASN A 610 19.19 27.07 -0.37
CA ASN A 610 20.55 26.61 -0.61
C ASN A 610 20.53 25.51 -1.68
N LEU A 611 21.40 25.65 -2.68
CA LEU A 611 21.62 24.64 -3.70
C LEU A 611 22.80 23.73 -3.31
N PRO A 612 22.75 22.43 -3.62
CA PRO A 612 23.90 21.53 -3.44
C PRO A 612 25.10 22.02 -4.24
N ASP A 613 26.33 21.75 -3.81
CA ASP A 613 27.55 22.11 -4.56
C ASP A 613 27.61 21.41 -5.93
N ASP A 614 27.30 20.11 -5.95
CA ASP A 614 27.23 19.27 -7.17
C ASP A 614 25.86 19.34 -7.87
N ASP A 615 25.84 18.99 -9.15
CA ASP A 615 24.60 18.85 -9.92
C ASP A 615 23.71 17.75 -9.33
N ALA A 616 22.41 18.04 -9.18
CA ALA A 616 21.47 17.12 -8.56
C ALA A 616 21.10 16.01 -9.53
N LYS A 617 21.68 14.82 -9.33
CA LYS A 617 21.34 13.60 -10.09
C LYS A 617 20.07 12.96 -9.53
N LEU A 618 18.95 13.29 -10.17
CA LEU A 618 17.63 12.77 -9.80
C LEU A 618 17.55 11.27 -10.07
N VAL A 619 18.05 10.82 -11.22
CA VAL A 619 18.09 9.40 -11.60
C VAL A 619 19.32 9.16 -12.46
N HIS A 620 20.10 8.14 -12.14
CA HIS A 620 21.20 7.64 -12.95
C HIS A 620 21.09 6.13 -13.08
N TYR A 621 20.89 5.65 -14.30
CA TYR A 621 20.79 4.23 -14.64
C TYR A 621 21.88 3.85 -15.64
N GLU A 622 22.69 2.86 -15.29
CA GLU A 622 23.76 2.34 -16.13
C GLU A 622 23.59 0.83 -16.26
N ARG A 623 23.56 0.31 -17.50
CA ARG A 623 23.63 -1.12 -17.80
C ARG A 623 24.85 -1.40 -18.66
N LYS A 624 25.65 -2.41 -18.29
CA LYS A 624 26.81 -2.86 -19.07
C LYS A 624 26.76 -4.37 -19.27
N ILE A 625 26.85 -4.82 -20.52
CA ILE A 625 27.02 -6.24 -20.83
C ILE A 625 28.47 -6.48 -21.25
N SER A 626 29.13 -7.41 -20.56
CA SER A 626 30.52 -7.79 -20.77
C SER A 626 30.61 -9.29 -21.05
N ARG A 627 31.66 -9.69 -21.77
CA ARG A 627 32.00 -11.10 -21.99
C ARG A 627 32.92 -11.55 -20.86
N ILE A 628 32.85 -12.82 -20.50
CA ILE A 628 33.80 -13.47 -19.60
C ILE A 628 34.62 -14.41 -20.48
N ASP A 629 35.94 -14.18 -20.52
CA ASP A 629 36.90 -14.96 -21.28
C ASP A 629 38.02 -15.41 -20.36
N ASN A 630 38.09 -16.72 -20.11
CA ASN A 630 39.10 -17.34 -19.27
C ASN A 630 39.28 -16.59 -17.92
N ASN A 631 38.18 -16.46 -17.16
CA ASN A 631 38.05 -15.69 -15.90
C ASN A 631 38.19 -14.17 -16.02
N ARG A 632 38.52 -13.61 -17.18
CA ARG A 632 38.65 -12.15 -17.37
C ARG A 632 37.37 -11.56 -17.92
N ILE A 633 36.93 -10.45 -17.33
CA ILE A 633 35.81 -9.67 -17.86
C ILE A 633 36.34 -8.80 -18.99
N THR A 634 35.91 -9.08 -20.23
CA THR A 634 36.28 -8.35 -21.44
C THR A 634 35.07 -7.58 -21.98
N ALA A 635 35.30 -6.42 -22.56
CA ALA A 635 34.23 -5.68 -23.23
C ALA A 635 33.78 -6.43 -24.49
N ILE A 636 32.47 -6.51 -24.73
CA ILE A 636 31.97 -7.00 -26.02
C ILE A 636 32.23 -5.90 -27.06
N PRO A 637 32.85 -6.21 -28.21
CA PRO A 637 33.09 -5.22 -29.26
C PRO A 637 31.80 -4.53 -29.67
N THR A 638 31.76 -3.20 -29.55
CA THR A 638 30.65 -2.37 -30.02
C THR A 638 30.57 -2.47 -31.55
N PRO A 639 29.41 -2.78 -32.15
CA PRO A 639 29.24 -2.63 -33.59
C PRO A 639 29.61 -1.21 -34.03
N GLN A 640 30.23 -1.02 -35.20
CA GLN A 640 30.66 0.29 -35.72
C GLN A 640 29.49 1.28 -35.99
N ALA A 641 28.24 0.87 -35.77
CA ALA A 641 27.08 1.74 -35.91
C ALA A 641 27.03 2.77 -34.77
N PRO A 642 26.84 4.08 -35.05
CA PRO A 642 26.73 5.09 -34.02
C PRO A 642 25.51 4.78 -33.14
N GLY A 643 25.74 4.52 -31.85
CA GLY A 643 24.66 4.37 -30.89
C GLY A 643 23.81 5.64 -30.83
N SER A 644 22.52 5.48 -30.55
CA SER A 644 21.61 6.62 -30.43
C SER A 644 21.86 7.34 -29.10
N LYS A 645 22.49 8.52 -29.18
CA LYS A 645 22.61 9.46 -28.07
C LYS A 645 21.53 10.53 -28.20
N HIS A 646 20.64 10.58 -27.22
CA HIS A 646 19.64 11.63 -27.09
C HIS A 646 19.93 12.43 -25.83
N HIS A 647 20.08 13.74 -25.99
CA HIS A 647 20.32 14.66 -24.90
C HIS A 647 19.32 15.80 -25.02
N TYR A 648 18.46 15.94 -24.02
CA TYR A 648 17.39 16.93 -23.97
C TYR A 648 17.58 17.79 -22.73
N CYS A 649 17.97 19.05 -22.91
CA CYS A 649 17.99 20.03 -21.82
C CYS A 649 16.89 21.07 -22.00
N THR A 650 16.48 21.66 -20.88
CA THR A 650 15.76 22.93 -20.87
C THR A 650 16.55 24.02 -21.61
N SER A 651 15.86 25.00 -22.19
CA SER A 651 16.49 26.03 -23.04
C SER A 651 17.63 26.79 -22.35
N SER A 652 18.65 27.18 -23.13
CA SER A 652 19.79 27.97 -22.63
C SER A 652 19.35 29.32 -22.04
N THR A 653 18.25 29.89 -22.55
CA THR A 653 17.65 31.11 -22.03
C THR A 653 17.03 30.90 -20.64
N THR A 654 16.29 29.79 -20.43
CA THR A 654 15.82 29.39 -19.10
C THR A 654 16.98 29.20 -18.13
N GLY A 655 18.08 28.61 -18.61
CA GLY A 655 19.31 28.45 -17.85
C GLY A 655 20.01 29.76 -17.45
N LYS A 656 20.05 30.77 -18.33
CA LYS A 656 20.61 32.10 -18.01
C LYS A 656 19.80 32.80 -16.91
N VAL A 657 18.47 32.74 -17.00
CA VAL A 657 17.55 33.43 -16.07
C VAL A 657 17.50 32.74 -14.72
N THR A 658 17.28 31.42 -14.70
CA THR A 658 17.13 30.67 -13.44
C THR A 658 18.49 30.33 -12.83
N GLY A 659 19.54 30.15 -13.63
CA GLY A 659 20.80 29.58 -13.18
C GLY A 659 20.83 28.05 -13.13
N LEU A 660 19.73 27.39 -13.48
CA LEU A 660 19.58 25.93 -13.50
C LEU A 660 19.13 25.45 -14.87
N LYS A 661 19.61 24.27 -15.29
CA LYS A 661 19.11 23.55 -16.45
C LYS A 661 18.73 22.13 -16.03
N MET A 662 17.59 21.64 -16.47
CA MET A 662 17.22 20.24 -16.30
C MET A 662 17.56 19.50 -17.58
N CYS A 663 18.32 18.42 -17.46
CA CYS A 663 18.84 17.65 -18.58
C CYS A 663 18.44 16.18 -18.43
N ALA A 664 18.02 15.58 -19.54
CA ALA A 664 17.76 14.15 -19.67
C ALA A 664 18.66 13.60 -20.77
N GLU A 665 19.49 12.64 -20.42
CA GLU A 665 20.42 12.00 -21.32
C GLU A 665 20.10 10.50 -21.43
N TRP A 666 20.00 10.01 -22.65
CA TRP A 666 19.84 8.60 -22.95
C TRP A 666 20.87 8.21 -24.01
N GLN A 667 21.76 7.29 -23.67
CA GLN A 667 22.75 6.74 -24.57
C GLN A 667 22.54 5.24 -24.70
N ASN A 668 22.25 4.77 -25.91
CA ASN A 668 22.15 3.34 -26.20
C ASN A 668 23.32 2.94 -27.11
N ASN A 669 24.42 2.51 -26.48
CA ASN A 669 25.65 2.07 -27.12
C ASN A 669 25.81 0.58 -26.88
N TYR A 670 25.00 -0.26 -27.53
CA TYR A 670 25.03 -1.72 -27.32
C TYR A 670 26.48 -2.22 -27.31
N PRO A 671 26.97 -2.79 -26.20
CA PRO A 671 26.20 -3.50 -25.18
C PRO A 671 25.79 -2.69 -23.94
N SER A 672 26.11 -1.40 -23.86
CA SER A 672 25.77 -0.54 -22.73
C SER A 672 24.58 0.38 -22.97
N VAL A 673 23.86 0.70 -21.89
CA VAL A 673 22.77 1.68 -21.87
C VAL A 673 23.00 2.61 -20.69
N LEU A 674 22.93 3.92 -20.92
CA LEU A 674 22.97 4.94 -19.90
C LEU A 674 21.70 5.79 -20.00
N ALA A 675 21.05 6.02 -18.87
CA ALA A 675 19.95 6.98 -18.75
C ALA A 675 20.18 7.85 -17.52
N GLU A 676 20.25 9.17 -17.70
CA GLU A 676 20.49 10.13 -16.62
C GLU A 676 19.46 11.27 -16.69
N VAL A 677 18.96 11.66 -15.52
CA VAL A 677 18.15 12.86 -15.32
C VAL A 677 18.82 13.70 -14.25
N SER A 678 19.28 14.90 -14.64
CA SER A 678 20.04 15.81 -13.80
C SER A 678 19.40 17.20 -13.76
N VAL A 679 19.60 17.91 -12.65
CA VAL A 679 19.42 19.35 -12.54
C VAL A 679 20.81 19.96 -12.34
N GLU A 680 21.29 20.66 -13.35
CA GLU A 680 22.64 21.17 -13.41
C GLU A 680 22.67 22.69 -13.21
N LYS A 681 23.71 23.17 -12.54
CA LYS A 681 23.96 24.61 -12.44
C LYS A 681 24.52 25.12 -13.76
N VAL A 682 23.93 26.18 -14.28
CA VAL A 682 24.49 26.93 -15.41
C VAL A 682 25.72 27.73 -14.97
N ASP A 683 25.80 28.03 -13.67
CA ASP A 683 26.93 28.68 -13.03
C ASP A 683 27.37 27.89 -11.79
N PRO A 684 28.56 27.26 -11.80
CA PRO A 684 29.06 26.48 -10.66
C PRO A 684 29.19 27.28 -9.36
N GLN A 685 29.33 28.61 -9.42
CA GLN A 685 29.43 29.44 -8.22
C GLN A 685 28.07 29.81 -7.60
N LEU A 686 26.96 29.42 -8.26
CA LEU A 686 25.61 29.59 -7.73
C LEU A 686 25.38 28.66 -6.53
N LYS A 687 25.33 29.25 -5.33
CA LYS A 687 25.15 28.50 -4.07
C LYS A 687 23.77 28.64 -3.44
N SER A 688 23.10 29.77 -3.64
CA SER A 688 21.80 30.01 -3.04
C SER A 688 20.99 31.05 -3.80
N TYR A 689 19.68 30.98 -3.64
CA TYR A 689 18.77 32.08 -3.96
C TYR A 689 18.38 32.77 -2.66
N GLU A 690 18.55 34.08 -2.62
CA GLU A 690 18.23 34.89 -1.44
C GLU A 690 17.17 35.93 -1.80
N LEU A 691 16.08 35.94 -1.04
CA LEU A 691 15.08 37.00 -1.03
C LEU A 691 15.22 37.76 0.29
N LYS A 692 15.60 39.03 0.21
CA LYS A 692 15.79 39.92 1.36
C LYS A 692 14.86 41.12 1.27
N ILE A 693 14.13 41.37 2.35
CA ILE A 693 13.33 42.57 2.54
C ILE A 693 13.75 43.18 3.88
N ASP A 694 14.25 44.41 3.84
CA ASP A 694 14.69 45.16 5.02
C ASP A 694 13.99 46.53 5.02
N HIS A 695 13.37 46.86 6.14
CA HIS A 695 12.71 48.14 6.34
C HIS A 695 13.07 48.72 7.71
N GLU A 696 13.63 49.93 7.69
CA GLU A 696 14.00 50.67 8.88
C GLU A 696 13.30 52.03 8.87
N SER A 697 12.54 52.28 9.93
CA SER A 697 11.88 53.56 10.20
C SER A 697 12.17 53.97 11.64
N SER A 698 12.61 55.21 11.81
CA SER A 698 12.93 55.83 13.11
C SER A 698 11.70 56.36 13.87
N ARG A 699 10.47 55.99 13.48
CA ARG A 699 9.30 56.20 14.35
C ARG A 699 9.44 55.31 15.58
N GLY A 700 9.91 55.89 16.68
CA GLY A 700 10.04 55.21 17.97
C GLY A 700 8.71 54.67 18.45
N GLU A 701 8.54 53.35 18.39
CA GLU A 701 7.50 52.62 19.13
C GLU A 701 8.19 51.47 19.86
N ASP A 702 8.75 51.79 21.03
CA ASP A 702 9.17 50.80 22.01
C ASP A 702 7.89 50.21 22.66
N LEU A 703 7.71 48.90 22.56
CA LEU A 703 6.47 48.17 22.92
C LEU A 703 6.11 48.24 24.41
N ARG A 704 6.93 48.86 25.26
CA ARG A 704 6.73 48.92 26.71
C ARG A 704 5.72 49.97 27.18
N ASP A 705 5.38 50.98 26.36
CA ASP A 705 4.59 52.13 26.83
C ASP A 705 3.09 52.11 26.45
N MET A 706 2.61 51.05 25.79
CA MET A 706 1.24 50.99 25.27
C MET A 706 0.13 50.98 26.35
N ARG A 707 0.49 50.79 27.64
CA ARG A 707 -0.46 50.85 28.76
C ARG A 707 -0.73 52.27 29.30
N ARG A 708 0.04 53.28 28.88
CA ARG A 708 -0.07 54.66 29.40
C ARG A 708 -0.66 55.68 28.41
N MET A 709 -1.05 55.26 27.20
CA MET A 709 -1.48 56.17 26.12
C MET A 709 -3.00 56.20 25.85
N CYS A 710 -3.83 55.84 26.82
CA CYS A 710 -5.19 56.37 26.86
C CYS A 710 -5.10 57.70 27.61
N PHE A 711 -5.54 58.80 26.97
CA PHE A 711 -5.42 60.20 27.43
C PHE A 711 -4.04 60.84 27.20
N VAL A 712 -3.83 61.41 26.01
CA VAL A 712 -3.22 62.73 25.74
C VAL A 712 -3.01 62.89 24.21
N GLU A 713 -3.65 63.93 23.68
CA GLU A 713 -3.43 64.69 22.45
C GLU A 713 -2.83 64.06 21.18
N MET A 714 -3.63 64.17 20.11
CA MET A 714 -3.17 64.13 18.72
C MET A 714 -2.19 65.28 18.45
N GLY A 715 -0.98 64.94 18.00
CA GLY A 715 -0.10 65.88 17.31
C GLY A 715 1.38 65.75 17.63
N ARG A 716 2.07 64.75 17.08
CA ARG A 716 3.56 64.76 17.04
C ARG A 716 4.16 64.23 15.72
N ASN A 717 4.68 65.20 14.98
CA ASN A 717 5.96 65.33 14.24
C ASN A 717 6.41 64.30 13.17
N LEU A 718 6.45 64.80 11.92
CA LEU A 718 7.27 64.33 10.79
C LEU A 718 8.78 64.65 10.92
N GLN A 719 9.23 65.20 12.06
CA GLN A 719 10.56 65.81 12.22
C GLN A 719 11.72 64.81 12.24
N ASP A 720 11.49 63.52 12.55
CA ASP A 720 12.53 62.48 12.69
C ASP A 720 12.44 61.36 11.64
N ALA A 721 11.78 61.60 10.50
CA ALA A 721 11.55 60.57 9.49
C ALA A 721 12.83 60.25 8.69
N HIS A 722 13.52 59.19 9.13
CA HIS A 722 14.47 58.42 8.33
C HIS A 722 13.73 57.18 7.82
N GLN A 723 13.66 57.03 6.51
CA GLN A 723 12.97 55.93 5.84
C GLN A 723 13.97 55.21 4.96
N LYS A 724 14.27 53.96 5.32
CA LYS A 724 15.16 53.12 4.55
C LYS A 724 14.45 51.83 4.19
N MET A 725 14.38 51.55 2.89
CA MET A 725 13.77 50.35 2.34
C MET A 725 14.77 49.68 1.40
N LEU A 726 14.92 48.37 1.55
CA LEU A 726 15.72 47.53 0.69
C LEU A 726 14.90 46.29 0.31
N MET A 727 14.75 46.06 -0.99
CA MET A 727 14.26 44.80 -1.54
C MET A 727 15.36 44.25 -2.44
N SER A 728 15.74 42.99 -2.22
CA SER A 728 16.82 42.37 -2.97
C SER A 728 16.48 40.91 -3.23
N VAL A 729 16.57 40.52 -4.50
CA VAL A 729 16.63 39.14 -4.94
C VAL A 729 18.03 38.94 -5.49
N ASP A 730 18.79 38.04 -4.88
CA ASP A 730 20.19 37.84 -5.25
C ASP A 730 20.50 36.35 -5.38
N THR A 731 21.55 36.07 -6.15
CA THR A 731 22.23 34.79 -6.22
C THR A 731 23.68 34.99 -5.80
N PRO A 732 23.95 35.14 -4.48
CA PRO A 732 25.27 35.51 -4.00
C PRO A 732 26.34 34.52 -4.44
N GLY A 733 27.49 35.04 -4.86
CA GLY A 733 28.62 34.23 -5.33
C GLY A 733 28.53 33.78 -6.79
N SER A 734 27.38 33.92 -7.48
CA SER A 734 27.27 33.58 -8.90
C SER A 734 28.11 34.51 -9.80
N LYS A 735 28.87 33.97 -10.76
CA LYS A 735 29.53 34.70 -11.87
C LYS A 735 28.55 35.52 -12.71
N VAL A 736 27.37 34.94 -12.96
CA VAL A 736 26.30 35.66 -13.64
C VAL A 736 25.58 36.49 -12.60
N ASN A 737 25.76 37.80 -12.67
CA ASN A 737 25.02 38.74 -11.83
C ASN A 737 23.52 38.59 -12.11
N ARG A 738 22.78 37.94 -11.23
CA ARG A 738 21.30 37.87 -11.26
C ARG A 738 20.67 38.79 -10.22
N LYS A 739 21.46 39.66 -9.60
CA LYS A 739 21.04 40.56 -8.54
C LYS A 739 20.01 41.55 -9.09
N MET A 740 18.83 41.52 -8.49
CA MET A 740 17.78 42.51 -8.65
C MET A 740 17.58 43.17 -7.30
N GLU A 741 18.11 44.37 -7.13
CA GLU A 741 18.06 45.11 -5.88
C GLU A 741 17.51 46.51 -6.11
N THR A 742 16.65 46.93 -5.21
CA THR A 742 16.16 48.29 -5.15
C THR A 742 16.29 48.78 -3.72
N SER A 743 17.01 49.89 -3.55
CA SER A 743 17.13 50.56 -2.26
C SER A 743 16.65 52.00 -2.35
N PHE A 744 15.90 52.42 -1.34
CA PHE A 744 15.46 53.79 -1.16
C PHE A 744 15.84 54.25 0.25
N ASP A 745 16.57 55.36 0.32
CA ASP A 745 17.02 55.97 1.56
C ASP A 745 16.67 57.46 1.53
N LEU A 746 15.74 57.85 2.37
CA LEU A 746 15.31 59.23 2.53
C LEU A 746 15.55 59.69 3.97
N SER A 747 16.37 60.72 4.11
CA SER A 747 16.58 61.41 5.37
C SER A 747 16.09 62.85 5.24
N ILE A 748 14.91 63.13 5.79
CA ILE A 748 14.39 64.51 5.88
C ILE A 748 15.30 65.38 6.76
N PRO A 749 15.81 64.91 7.92
CA PRO A 749 16.71 65.72 8.76
C PRO A 749 18.03 66.07 8.07
N ARG A 750 18.62 65.12 7.32
CA ARG A 750 19.88 65.34 6.59
C ARG A 750 19.66 65.99 5.22
N LYS A 751 18.40 66.14 4.79
CA LYS A 751 18.02 66.64 3.46
C LYS A 751 18.69 65.86 2.33
N THR A 752 18.83 64.55 2.51
CA THR A 752 19.46 63.66 1.52
C THR A 752 18.46 62.63 1.00
N LEU A 753 18.55 62.37 -0.29
CA LEU A 753 17.79 61.34 -1.00
C LEU A 753 18.77 60.44 -1.74
N LYS A 754 18.68 59.12 -1.52
CA LYS A 754 19.42 58.14 -2.31
C LYS A 754 18.50 57.06 -2.82
N MET A 755 18.65 56.74 -4.09
CA MET A 755 17.92 55.67 -4.73
C MET A 755 18.85 54.86 -5.62
N ASN A 756 18.87 53.55 -5.40
CA ASN A 756 19.68 52.63 -6.18
C ASN A 756 18.77 51.56 -6.78
N VAL A 757 18.91 51.35 -8.09
CA VAL A 757 18.32 50.23 -8.82
C VAL A 757 19.44 49.46 -9.46
N ILE A 758 19.64 48.22 -9.01
CA ILE A 758 20.67 47.33 -9.50
C ILE A 758 19.97 46.14 -10.15
N THR A 759 20.32 45.88 -11.41
CA THR A 759 19.80 44.74 -12.18
C THR A 759 20.96 44.00 -12.84
N PRO A 760 20.75 42.78 -13.35
CA PRO A 760 21.78 42.01 -14.07
C PRO A 760 22.47 42.74 -15.22
N PHE A 761 21.78 43.73 -15.80
CA PHE A 761 22.19 44.40 -17.03
C PHE A 761 22.56 45.87 -16.84
N LYS A 762 22.11 46.50 -15.74
CA LYS A 762 22.25 47.94 -15.49
C LYS A 762 22.34 48.28 -14.01
N LYS A 763 23.23 49.21 -13.67
CA LYS A 763 23.35 49.85 -12.35
C LYS A 763 22.98 51.32 -12.47
N ILE A 764 21.96 51.73 -11.71
CA ILE A 764 21.47 53.11 -11.71
C ILE A 764 21.49 53.63 -10.29
N MET A 765 22.23 54.70 -10.07
CA MET A 765 22.37 55.35 -8.77
C MET A 765 21.93 56.80 -8.90
N VAL A 766 21.09 57.24 -7.96
CA VAL A 766 20.61 58.60 -7.85
C VAL A 766 20.96 59.10 -6.46
N ASP A 767 21.89 60.06 -6.37
CA ASP A 767 22.26 60.74 -5.13
C ASP A 767 21.78 62.18 -5.18
N GLY A 768 21.02 62.62 -4.19
CA GLY A 768 20.34 63.91 -4.21
C GLY A 768 20.45 64.68 -2.91
N ASN A 769 20.70 65.99 -3.03
CA ASN A 769 20.52 66.96 -1.96
C ASN A 769 19.20 67.69 -2.14
N LEU A 770 18.45 67.84 -1.05
CA LEU A 770 17.14 68.47 -1.01
C LEU A 770 17.26 69.89 -0.43
N VAL A 771 16.79 70.89 -1.15
CA VAL A 771 16.71 72.28 -0.69
C VAL A 771 15.24 72.59 -0.41
N GLU A 772 14.94 72.96 0.83
CA GLU A 772 13.56 73.14 1.28
C GLU A 772 12.94 74.41 0.69
N LYS A 773 11.80 74.26 0.00
CA LYS A 773 11.10 75.35 -0.70
C LYS A 773 9.78 75.68 -0.03
N ARG A 774 9.01 74.65 0.33
CA ARG A 774 7.89 74.74 1.27
C ARG A 774 8.18 73.82 2.44
N PRO A 775 8.08 74.31 3.69
CA PRO A 775 8.36 73.51 4.86
C PRO A 775 7.61 72.18 4.79
N ARG A 776 8.37 71.08 4.83
CA ARG A 776 7.83 69.72 4.99
C ARG A 776 6.95 69.18 3.85
N GLN A 777 6.88 69.86 2.70
CA GLN A 777 6.03 69.44 1.56
C GLN A 777 6.75 69.45 0.20
N GLU A 778 7.61 70.45 -0.05
CA GLU A 778 8.22 70.65 -1.37
C GLU A 778 9.67 71.07 -1.22
N TYR A 779 10.54 70.37 -1.93
CA TYR A 779 11.98 70.57 -1.94
C TYR A 779 12.44 70.69 -3.40
N ASP A 780 13.35 71.61 -3.69
CA ASP A 780 14.13 71.53 -4.92
C ASP A 780 15.19 70.42 -4.74
N ALA A 781 15.33 69.55 -5.72
CA ALA A 781 16.18 68.37 -5.66
C ALA A 781 17.34 68.53 -6.66
N LYS A 782 18.55 68.66 -6.13
CA LYS A 782 19.78 68.61 -6.93
C LYS A 782 20.32 67.20 -6.91
N LEU A 783 20.17 66.48 -8.02
CA LEU A 783 20.50 65.07 -8.11
C LEU A 783 21.72 64.85 -9.01
N LYS A 784 22.48 63.83 -8.67
CA LYS A 784 23.51 63.23 -9.50
C LYS A 784 23.03 61.84 -9.89
N LEU A 785 22.77 61.65 -11.18
CA LEU A 785 22.45 60.36 -11.76
C LEU A 785 23.74 59.75 -12.30
N ASN A 786 24.07 58.57 -11.80
CA ASN A 786 25.20 57.77 -12.26
C ASN A 786 24.68 56.45 -12.82
N ILE A 787 25.12 56.13 -14.03
CA ILE A 787 24.79 54.89 -14.73
C ILE A 787 26.07 54.13 -15.05
N ASP A 788 26.11 52.89 -14.59
CA ASP A 788 27.22 51.95 -14.78
C ASP A 788 28.60 52.56 -14.41
N ASP A 789 28.63 53.52 -13.48
CA ASP A 789 29.83 54.25 -13.02
C ASP A 789 30.59 55.00 -14.14
N ARG A 790 29.95 55.23 -15.30
CA ARG A 790 30.57 55.85 -16.49
C ARG A 790 29.86 57.12 -16.94
N LYS A 791 28.53 57.08 -16.99
CA LYS A 791 27.72 58.21 -17.45
C LYS A 791 27.20 58.97 -16.24
N HIS A 792 27.51 60.26 -16.20
CA HIS A 792 27.21 61.16 -15.09
C HIS A 792 26.31 62.28 -15.60
N TYR A 793 25.17 62.47 -14.93
CA TYR A 793 24.23 63.54 -15.24
C TYR A 793 23.93 64.33 -13.98
N ASP A 794 24.12 65.65 -14.05
CA ASP A 794 23.59 66.57 -13.05
C ASP A 794 22.15 66.93 -13.43
N LEU A 795 21.21 66.61 -12.54
CA LEU A 795 19.79 66.82 -12.75
C LEU A 795 19.27 67.84 -11.73
N ASP A 796 18.56 68.84 -12.24
CA ASP A 796 17.77 69.75 -11.40
C ASP A 796 16.31 69.32 -11.44
N GLY A 797 15.70 69.29 -10.26
CA GLY A 797 14.37 68.73 -10.09
C GLY A 797 13.62 69.23 -8.88
N SER A 798 12.46 68.62 -8.65
CA SER A 798 11.64 68.84 -7.47
C SER A 798 11.34 67.51 -6.78
N PHE A 799 11.41 67.50 -5.46
CA PHE A 799 10.99 66.42 -4.58
C PHE A 799 9.81 66.87 -3.73
N LYS A 800 8.68 66.17 -3.84
CA LYS A 800 7.45 66.46 -3.11
C LYS A 800 7.18 65.34 -2.13
N ALA A 801 6.99 65.70 -0.86
CA ALA A 801 6.56 64.79 0.18
C ALA A 801 5.11 65.11 0.56
N GLY A 802 4.25 64.11 0.47
CA GLY A 802 2.83 64.28 0.75
C GLY A 802 2.20 63.01 1.29
N THR A 803 0.89 63.08 1.47
CA THR A 803 0.07 61.94 1.84
C THR A 803 -0.96 61.73 0.75
N HIS A 804 -1.04 60.52 0.21
CA HIS A 804 -2.01 60.13 -0.80
C HIS A 804 -2.79 58.93 -0.25
N GLN A 805 -4.10 59.09 -0.05
CA GLN A 805 -4.98 58.05 0.54
C GLN A 805 -4.48 57.48 1.88
N GLY A 806 -3.93 58.31 2.77
CA GLY A 806 -3.39 57.88 4.06
C GLY A 806 -2.02 57.19 4.00
N ARG A 807 -1.41 57.09 2.81
CA ARG A 807 -0.07 56.55 2.56
C ARG A 807 0.93 57.69 2.35
N THR A 808 2.16 57.49 2.76
CA THR A 808 3.22 58.48 2.52
C THR A 808 3.65 58.38 1.07
N LYS A 809 3.61 59.50 0.35
CA LYS A 809 3.97 59.61 -1.07
C LYS A 809 5.15 60.54 -1.25
N TYR A 810 6.14 60.08 -1.99
CA TYR A 810 7.30 60.84 -2.42
C TYR A 810 7.32 60.88 -3.95
N THR A 811 7.38 62.08 -4.53
CA THR A 811 7.49 62.27 -5.97
C THR A 811 8.75 63.05 -6.27
N LEU A 812 9.65 62.45 -7.05
CA LEU A 812 10.86 63.06 -7.56
C LEU A 812 10.73 63.24 -9.07
N THR A 813 11.05 64.42 -9.57
CA THR A 813 11.16 64.68 -11.02
C THR A 813 12.36 65.57 -11.25
N ALA A 814 13.29 65.15 -12.09
CA ALA A 814 14.52 65.88 -12.37
C ALA A 814 14.95 65.72 -13.83
N LYS A 815 15.58 66.76 -14.39
CA LYS A 815 16.05 66.80 -15.77
C LYS A 815 17.43 67.41 -15.85
N THR A 816 18.20 67.05 -16.87
CA THR A 816 19.50 67.69 -17.16
C THR A 816 19.37 69.19 -17.39
N LEU A 817 20.35 69.94 -16.90
CA LEU A 817 20.47 71.40 -17.08
C LEU A 817 20.41 71.80 -18.57
N ALA A 818 19.70 72.89 -18.85
CA ALA A 818 19.56 73.45 -20.20
C ALA A 818 20.94 73.80 -20.79
N GLY A 819 21.25 73.27 -21.99
CA GLY A 819 22.54 73.47 -22.68
C GLY A 819 23.52 72.28 -22.62
N SER A 820 23.18 71.19 -21.91
CA SER A 820 24.01 69.96 -21.86
C SER A 820 23.92 69.16 -23.17
N ALA A 821 25.04 68.62 -23.66
CA ALA A 821 25.11 67.82 -24.89
C ALA A 821 24.40 66.45 -24.77
N GLU A 822 24.35 65.89 -23.56
CA GLU A 822 23.59 64.69 -23.26
C GLU A 822 22.41 65.01 -22.35
N THR A 823 21.24 64.44 -22.64
CA THR A 823 20.00 64.70 -21.89
C THR A 823 19.57 63.47 -21.11
N ALA A 824 19.12 63.66 -19.88
CA ALA A 824 18.54 62.63 -19.05
C ALA A 824 17.32 63.19 -18.31
N ASP A 825 16.23 62.44 -18.36
CA ASP A 825 15.00 62.77 -17.63
C ASP A 825 14.76 61.64 -16.61
N LEU A 826 14.72 61.99 -15.33
CA LEU A 826 14.48 61.07 -14.23
C LEU A 826 13.15 61.40 -13.56
N LYS A 827 12.30 60.39 -13.40
CA LYS A 827 11.08 60.50 -12.63
C LYS A 827 10.93 59.28 -11.73
N THR A 828 10.74 59.53 -10.45
CA THR A 828 10.50 58.47 -9.46
C THR A 828 9.31 58.82 -8.61
N GLU A 829 8.42 57.85 -8.40
CA GLU A 829 7.32 57.96 -7.48
C GLU A 829 7.36 56.79 -6.49
N ILE A 830 7.31 57.09 -5.20
CA ILE A 830 7.38 56.09 -4.13
C ILE A 830 6.21 56.33 -3.19
N GLU A 831 5.38 55.32 -3.01
CA GLU A 831 4.28 55.35 -2.06
C GLU A 831 4.46 54.19 -1.07
N TYR A 832 4.32 54.44 0.23
CA TYR A 832 4.42 53.39 1.24
C TYR A 832 3.53 53.64 2.46
N SER A 833 3.15 52.56 3.17
CA SER A 833 2.39 52.63 4.43
C SER A 833 2.81 51.55 5.45
N GLY A 834 2.60 51.85 6.74
CA GLY A 834 3.09 51.06 7.88
C GLY A 834 2.24 49.84 8.30
N ARG A 835 2.57 49.27 9.48
CA ARG A 835 2.19 47.93 10.00
C ARG A 835 0.74 47.45 9.82
N LYS A 836 -0.27 48.33 9.84
CA LYS A 836 -1.69 47.91 9.72
C LYS A 836 -2.13 47.56 8.29
N SER A 837 -1.43 48.06 7.28
CA SER A 837 -1.70 47.82 5.86
C SER A 837 -0.39 48.00 5.08
N PRO A 838 0.54 47.03 5.14
CA PRO A 838 1.84 47.15 4.49
C PRO A 838 1.66 47.30 2.98
N TYR A 839 2.06 48.45 2.45
CA TYR A 839 2.03 48.78 1.03
C TYR A 839 3.35 49.47 0.68
N ALA A 840 3.92 49.13 -0.46
CA ALA A 840 5.05 49.82 -1.05
C ALA A 840 4.91 49.77 -2.56
N SER A 841 4.99 50.91 -3.23
CA SER A 841 5.14 50.96 -4.68
C SER A 841 6.27 51.91 -5.05
N VAL A 842 7.07 51.51 -6.03
CA VAL A 842 8.15 52.31 -6.61
C VAL A 842 7.92 52.30 -8.11
N ASP A 843 7.72 53.48 -8.69
CA ASP A 843 7.62 53.69 -10.13
C ASP A 843 8.81 54.55 -10.56
N PHE A 844 9.77 53.94 -11.23
CA PHE A 844 11.02 54.55 -11.64
C PHE A 844 11.11 54.61 -13.16
N HIS A 845 11.36 55.81 -13.68
CA HIS A 845 11.51 56.10 -15.08
C HIS A 845 12.81 56.86 -15.33
N LEU A 846 13.61 56.33 -16.26
CA LEU A 846 14.81 56.97 -16.74
C LEU A 846 14.78 57.03 -18.27
N ASP A 847 14.57 58.23 -18.78
CA ASP A 847 14.37 58.54 -20.20
C ASP A 847 15.57 59.30 -20.79
N LYS A 848 15.70 59.28 -22.13
CA LYS A 848 16.72 59.96 -22.95
C LYS A 848 18.18 59.52 -22.79
N VAL A 849 18.50 58.60 -21.88
CA VAL A 849 19.87 58.08 -21.70
C VAL A 849 20.19 56.85 -22.58
N PHE A 850 19.16 56.11 -23.01
CA PHE A 850 19.28 54.88 -23.80
C PHE A 850 18.28 54.91 -24.97
N GLU A 851 18.51 54.08 -26.01
CA GLU A 851 17.57 53.92 -27.14
C GLU A 851 16.16 53.51 -26.70
N LYS A 852 16.06 52.72 -25.63
CA LYS A 852 14.81 52.40 -24.93
C LYS A 852 14.90 52.86 -23.48
N PRO A 853 13.87 53.54 -22.95
CA PRO A 853 13.88 54.03 -21.58
C PRO A 853 13.95 52.87 -20.58
N ILE A 854 14.59 53.12 -19.43
CA ILE A 854 14.56 52.15 -18.33
C ILE A 854 13.35 52.46 -17.47
N VAL A 855 12.49 51.46 -17.34
CA VAL A 855 11.30 51.54 -16.51
C VAL A 855 11.38 50.40 -15.49
N PHE A 856 11.36 50.74 -14.22
CA PHE A 856 11.27 49.78 -13.13
C PHE A 856 10.05 50.10 -12.28
N LYS A 857 9.08 49.18 -12.25
CA LYS A 857 7.88 49.32 -11.44
C LYS A 857 7.82 48.15 -10.49
N THR A 858 7.83 48.43 -9.20
CA THR A 858 7.49 47.44 -8.20
C THR A 858 6.29 47.91 -7.40
N LEU A 859 5.40 46.99 -7.10
CA LEU A 859 4.30 47.19 -6.19
C LEU A 859 4.23 45.98 -5.29
N MET A 860 4.15 46.19 -4.00
CA MET A 860 3.92 45.19 -2.97
C MET A 860 2.83 45.71 -2.07
N ASN A 861 1.61 45.23 -2.28
CA ASN A 861 0.50 45.41 -1.38
C ASN A 861 0.35 44.13 -0.57
N LEU A 862 0.70 44.18 0.72
CA LEU A 862 0.62 43.04 1.63
C LEU A 862 -0.55 43.20 2.62
N ALA A 863 -1.48 44.11 2.33
CA ALA A 863 -2.66 44.35 3.14
C ALA A 863 -3.64 43.18 3.02
N GLY A 864 -3.88 42.47 4.13
CA GLY A 864 -4.86 41.40 4.16
C GLY A 864 -6.27 41.91 3.82
N PRO A 865 -7.06 41.17 3.01
CA PRO A 865 -6.80 39.80 2.60
C PRO A 865 -6.28 39.68 1.14
N HIS A 866 -6.04 40.80 0.43
CA HIS A 866 -5.52 40.80 -0.94
C HIS A 866 -4.05 41.21 -1.00
N TYR A 867 -3.20 40.23 -1.22
CA TYR A 867 -1.77 40.40 -1.41
C TYR A 867 -1.48 40.54 -2.91
N GLN A 868 -0.78 41.58 -3.31
CA GLN A 868 -0.38 41.80 -4.70
C GLN A 868 1.10 42.17 -4.73
N SER A 869 1.87 41.48 -5.56
CA SER A 869 3.20 41.87 -5.96
C SER A 869 3.25 42.11 -7.47
N LYS A 870 3.86 43.18 -7.92
CA LYS A 870 4.18 43.40 -9.33
C LYS A 870 5.63 43.79 -9.40
N LEU A 871 6.32 43.25 -10.38
CA LEU A 871 7.71 43.54 -10.66
C LEU A 871 7.82 43.66 -12.18
N GLU A 872 8.00 44.86 -12.66
CA GLU A 872 8.18 45.14 -14.07
C GLU A 872 9.53 45.82 -14.26
N TYR A 873 10.30 45.29 -15.19
CA TYR A 873 11.55 45.86 -15.64
C TYR A 873 11.53 45.89 -17.16
N SER A 874 11.72 47.07 -17.73
CA SER A 874 11.95 47.27 -19.16
C SER A 874 13.30 47.93 -19.35
N GLY A 875 14.14 47.37 -20.22
CA GLY A 875 15.47 47.88 -20.48
C GLY A 875 16.03 47.42 -21.82
N PRO A 876 17.23 47.88 -22.21
CA PRO A 876 17.76 47.68 -23.56
C PRO A 876 17.99 46.22 -23.97
N LYS A 877 18.23 45.31 -23.00
CA LYS A 877 18.58 43.90 -23.25
C LYS A 877 17.68 42.88 -22.56
N PHE A 878 16.75 43.34 -21.72
CA PHE A 878 15.86 42.46 -20.99
C PHE A 878 14.59 43.22 -20.66
N ASN A 879 13.46 42.61 -20.99
CA ASN A 879 12.16 43.03 -20.53
C ASN A 879 11.59 41.88 -19.73
N GLY A 880 11.22 42.12 -18.48
CA GLY A 880 10.71 41.11 -17.59
C GLY A 880 9.57 41.70 -16.78
N LYS A 881 8.45 41.00 -16.75
CA LYS A 881 7.31 41.33 -15.91
C LYS A 881 6.93 40.12 -15.11
N LEU A 882 6.70 40.31 -13.82
CA LEU A 882 6.26 39.29 -12.88
C LEU A 882 5.19 39.89 -11.97
N ASP A 883 3.97 39.42 -12.14
CA ASP A 883 2.81 39.80 -11.35
C ASP A 883 2.43 38.62 -10.45
N GLY A 884 2.63 38.77 -9.13
CA GLY A 884 2.06 37.91 -8.11
C GLY A 884 0.74 38.51 -7.59
N ASP A 885 -0.31 37.71 -7.51
CA ASP A 885 -1.58 38.12 -6.93
C ASP A 885 -2.11 36.98 -6.07
N LEU A 886 -2.42 37.26 -4.81
CA LEU A 886 -2.93 36.30 -3.85
C LEU A 886 -4.09 36.93 -3.08
N HIS A 887 -5.30 36.51 -3.40
CA HIS A 887 -6.51 36.93 -2.73
C HIS A 887 -6.94 35.86 -1.72
N HIS A 888 -6.73 36.12 -0.43
CA HIS A 888 -7.32 35.35 0.67
C HIS A 888 -8.76 35.82 0.88
N THR A 889 -9.68 34.94 1.23
CA THR A 889 -11.10 35.30 1.44
C THR A 889 -11.65 34.78 2.78
N GLY A 890 -10.76 34.40 3.70
CA GLY A 890 -11.11 33.82 5.01
C GLY A 890 -11.09 32.28 5.02
N GLY A 891 -10.72 31.70 6.17
CA GLY A 891 -10.53 30.25 6.31
C GLY A 891 -9.43 29.70 5.40
N PHE A 892 -9.70 28.57 4.75
CA PHE A 892 -8.79 27.92 3.78
C PHE A 892 -9.00 28.36 2.32
N SER A 893 -9.78 29.43 2.06
CA SER A 893 -10.04 29.91 0.69
C SER A 893 -9.01 30.95 0.25
N TYR A 894 -8.28 30.66 -0.83
CA TYR A 894 -7.33 31.57 -1.46
C TYR A 894 -7.33 31.45 -2.98
N LYS A 895 -6.96 32.52 -3.68
CA LYS A 895 -6.69 32.51 -5.11
C LYS A 895 -5.36 33.19 -5.37
N GLY A 896 -4.35 32.39 -5.70
CA GLY A 896 -3.00 32.80 -6.04
C GLY A 896 -2.73 32.71 -7.54
N SER A 897 -1.97 33.65 -8.08
CA SER A 897 -1.36 33.52 -9.39
C SER A 897 -0.01 34.21 -9.41
N VAL A 898 0.93 33.64 -10.16
CA VAL A 898 2.21 34.21 -10.53
C VAL A 898 2.25 34.20 -12.04
N LYS A 899 2.12 35.37 -12.65
CA LYS A 899 2.17 35.54 -14.10
C LYS A 899 3.44 36.26 -14.44
N GLY A 900 4.24 35.65 -15.28
CA GLY A 900 5.54 36.14 -15.67
C GLY A 900 5.68 36.13 -17.17
N ASP A 901 6.23 37.20 -17.71
CA ASP A 901 6.77 37.19 -19.05
C ASP A 901 8.18 37.74 -19.05
N TYR A 902 9.02 37.19 -19.90
CA TYR A 902 10.39 37.67 -20.04
C TYR A 902 10.84 37.59 -21.49
N GLN A 903 11.65 38.56 -21.89
CA GLN A 903 12.26 38.67 -23.19
C GLN A 903 13.71 39.07 -23.01
N VAL A 904 14.63 38.30 -23.58
CA VAL A 904 16.06 38.56 -23.54
C VAL A 904 16.52 39.02 -24.92
N GLY A 905 17.10 40.21 -25.03
CA GLY A 905 17.51 40.80 -26.30
C GLY A 905 16.37 40.89 -27.31
N ASN A 906 16.63 40.43 -28.55
CA ASN A 906 15.63 40.34 -29.62
C ASN A 906 14.98 38.93 -29.72
N GLU A 907 15.14 38.06 -28.72
CA GLU A 907 14.53 36.72 -28.71
C GLU A 907 13.00 36.79 -28.56
N LYS A 908 12.32 35.67 -28.83
CA LYS A 908 10.89 35.54 -28.60
C LYS A 908 10.58 35.68 -27.11
N LYS A 909 9.51 36.42 -26.83
CA LYS A 909 8.99 36.60 -25.48
C LYS A 909 8.50 35.24 -24.94
N HIS A 910 8.96 34.86 -23.75
CA HIS A 910 8.61 33.63 -23.06
C HIS A 910 7.63 33.91 -21.93
N LEU A 911 6.65 33.04 -21.78
CA LEU A 911 5.57 33.14 -20.79
C LEU A 911 5.73 32.05 -19.73
N LEU A 912 5.45 32.41 -18.47
CA LEU A 912 5.30 31.51 -17.33
C LEU A 912 4.08 31.96 -16.52
N ASN A 913 3.01 31.18 -16.51
CA ASN A 913 1.87 31.39 -15.64
C ASN A 913 1.73 30.22 -14.68
N ILE A 914 1.69 30.51 -13.39
CA ILE A 914 1.41 29.56 -12.33
C ILE A 914 0.17 30.07 -11.59
N GLY A 915 -0.93 29.36 -11.67
CA GLY A 915 -2.16 29.65 -10.94
C GLY A 915 -2.41 28.60 -9.87
N SER A 916 -2.87 29.02 -8.70
CA SER A 916 -3.41 28.14 -7.68
C SER A 916 -4.69 28.74 -7.11
N GLU A 917 -5.80 28.02 -7.14
CA GLU A 917 -7.07 28.47 -6.58
C GLU A 917 -7.59 27.40 -5.63
N GLN A 918 -7.86 27.79 -4.39
CA GLN A 918 -8.56 26.97 -3.41
C GLN A 918 -9.78 27.73 -2.92
N THR A 919 -10.97 27.22 -3.20
CA THR A 919 -12.21 27.71 -2.62
C THR A 919 -12.75 26.63 -1.71
N PHE A 920 -13.00 26.97 -0.45
CA PHE A 920 -13.68 26.11 0.49
C PHE A 920 -14.74 26.92 1.22
N LYS A 921 -16.00 26.70 0.86
CA LYS A 921 -17.16 27.28 1.55
C LYS A 921 -17.97 26.14 2.14
N MET A 922 -18.32 26.26 3.41
CA MET A 922 -19.18 25.31 4.09
C MET A 922 -20.30 26.07 4.80
N LYS A 923 -21.55 25.70 4.53
CA LYS A 923 -22.75 26.28 5.16
C LYS A 923 -23.69 25.14 5.55
N GLY A 924 -23.61 24.72 6.82
CA GLY A 924 -24.31 23.52 7.27
C GLY A 924 -23.77 22.28 6.56
N LYS A 925 -24.64 21.59 5.81
CA LYS A 925 -24.27 20.40 5.01
C LYS A 925 -23.83 20.73 3.59
N ASP A 926 -24.09 21.94 3.12
CA ASP A 926 -23.67 22.37 1.80
C ASP A 926 -22.22 22.79 1.84
N HIS A 927 -21.45 22.31 0.87
CA HIS A 927 -20.04 22.66 0.75
C HIS A 927 -19.70 22.94 -0.71
N ASN A 928 -18.67 23.73 -0.92
CA ASN A 928 -18.12 23.98 -2.23
C ASN A 928 -16.60 24.06 -2.05
N LEU A 929 -15.96 22.92 -2.31
CA LEU A 929 -14.53 22.74 -2.38
C LEU A 929 -14.11 22.73 -3.85
N LYS A 930 -13.16 23.58 -4.20
CA LYS A 930 -12.48 23.57 -5.48
C LYS A 930 -11.00 23.81 -5.20
N ASN A 931 -10.13 22.92 -5.62
CA ASN A 931 -8.69 23.10 -5.61
C ASN A 931 -8.19 22.95 -7.06
N SER A 932 -7.53 23.96 -7.59
CA SER A 932 -7.04 23.98 -8.96
C SER A 932 -5.61 24.49 -9.00
N ILE A 933 -4.74 23.81 -9.72
CA ILE A 933 -3.36 24.23 -10.02
C ILE A 933 -3.22 24.28 -11.55
N SER A 934 -2.72 25.39 -12.07
CA SER A 934 -2.46 25.57 -13.50
C SER A 934 -1.04 26.02 -13.69
N VAL A 935 -0.29 25.32 -14.55
CA VAL A 935 1.08 25.67 -14.92
C VAL A 935 1.13 25.76 -16.44
N GLU A 936 1.37 26.95 -16.95
CA GLU A 936 1.54 27.21 -18.37
C GLU A 936 2.92 27.81 -18.60
N SER A 937 3.70 27.14 -19.43
CA SER A 937 5.01 27.63 -19.82
C SER A 937 5.21 27.46 -21.32
N SER A 938 5.76 28.49 -21.95
CA SER A 938 6.15 28.44 -23.37
C SER A 938 7.14 27.31 -23.71
N SER A 939 7.85 26.74 -22.73
CA SER A 939 8.82 25.64 -22.93
C SER A 939 8.30 24.25 -22.51
N LEU A 940 7.45 24.16 -21.48
CA LEU A 940 6.97 22.87 -20.95
C LEU A 940 5.56 22.49 -21.45
N GLY A 941 4.80 23.46 -21.99
CA GLY A 941 3.40 23.32 -22.33
C GLY A 941 2.49 23.64 -21.14
N LYS A 942 1.20 23.34 -21.28
CA LYS A 942 0.18 23.57 -20.26
C LYS A 942 -0.12 22.29 -19.48
N TYR A 943 -0.15 22.40 -18.16
CA TYR A 943 -0.55 21.37 -17.22
C TYR A 943 -1.58 21.94 -16.25
N ASP A 944 -2.79 21.41 -16.28
CA ASP A 944 -3.86 21.81 -15.37
C ASP A 944 -4.30 20.61 -14.52
N TYR A 945 -4.48 20.86 -13.22
CA TYR A 945 -5.01 19.92 -12.26
C TYR A 945 -6.19 20.57 -11.53
N THR A 946 -7.32 19.88 -11.42
CA THR A 946 -8.47 20.37 -10.66
C THR A 946 -9.13 19.24 -9.89
N VAL A 947 -9.38 19.49 -8.60
CA VAL A 947 -10.25 18.71 -7.72
C VAL A 947 -11.42 19.58 -7.34
N TYR A 948 -12.62 19.04 -7.47
CA TYR A 948 -13.86 19.75 -7.21
C TYR A 948 -14.82 18.86 -6.43
N SER A 949 -15.46 19.42 -5.41
CA SER A 949 -16.52 18.77 -4.62
C SER A 949 -17.52 19.84 -4.18
N LYS A 950 -18.73 19.81 -4.71
CA LYS A 950 -19.79 20.77 -4.40
C LYS A 950 -21.05 20.05 -3.99
N ARG A 951 -21.65 20.45 -2.87
CA ARG A 951 -22.97 20.04 -2.42
C ARG A 951 -23.88 21.26 -2.30
N GLU A 952 -25.01 21.22 -3.00
CA GLU A 952 -26.09 22.21 -2.94
C GLU A 952 -27.41 21.51 -2.63
N GLY A 953 -27.83 21.60 -1.37
CA GLY A 953 -28.98 20.92 -0.82
C GLY A 953 -28.87 19.40 -0.99
N ASN A 954 -29.57 18.92 -2.02
CA ASN A 954 -29.71 17.51 -2.33
C ASN A 954 -28.76 17.03 -3.44
N ASP A 955 -28.14 17.95 -4.18
CA ASP A 955 -27.22 17.63 -5.26
C ASP A 955 -25.78 17.72 -4.75
N MET A 956 -24.95 16.74 -5.10
CA MET A 956 -23.52 16.70 -4.81
C MET A 956 -22.77 16.33 -6.09
N LYS A 957 -21.75 17.09 -6.46
CA LYS A 957 -20.93 16.86 -7.64
C LYS A 957 -19.47 16.78 -7.21
N ASN A 958 -18.79 15.71 -7.59
CA ASN A 958 -17.37 15.52 -7.34
C ASN A 958 -16.65 15.28 -8.67
N ALA A 959 -15.51 15.91 -8.88
CA ALA A 959 -14.74 15.76 -10.09
C ALA A 959 -13.23 15.84 -9.82
N ILE A 960 -12.47 15.02 -10.53
CA ILE A 960 -11.01 15.14 -10.66
C ILE A 960 -10.72 15.29 -12.15
N GLU A 961 -10.03 16.35 -12.51
CA GLU A 961 -9.67 16.68 -13.89
C GLU A 961 -8.16 16.91 -13.98
N VAL A 962 -7.52 16.23 -14.93
CA VAL A 962 -6.11 16.40 -15.28
C VAL A 962 -6.01 16.69 -16.77
N ASP A 963 -5.44 17.84 -17.13
CA ASP A 963 -5.14 18.21 -18.52
C ASP A 963 -3.62 18.27 -18.69
N TYR A 964 -3.08 17.39 -19.53
CA TYR A 964 -1.69 17.42 -19.94
C TYR A 964 -1.61 17.68 -21.45
N ARG A 965 -1.16 18.88 -21.84
CA ARG A 965 -0.97 19.28 -23.25
C ARG A 965 -2.24 19.08 -24.12
N GLY A 966 -3.43 19.34 -23.56
CA GLY A 966 -4.70 19.24 -24.27
C GLY A 966 -5.30 17.83 -24.29
N LYS A 967 -4.70 16.85 -23.59
CA LYS A 967 -5.28 15.51 -23.37
C LYS A 967 -5.87 15.47 -21.98
N LYS A 968 -7.20 15.31 -21.90
CA LYS A 968 -7.94 15.38 -20.63
C LYS A 968 -8.18 13.98 -20.07
N SER A 969 -7.99 13.85 -18.77
CA SER A 969 -8.42 12.71 -17.96
C SER A 969 -9.37 13.23 -16.90
N THR A 970 -10.59 12.70 -16.85
CA THR A 970 -11.64 13.16 -15.94
C THR A 970 -12.29 11.99 -15.22
N VAL A 971 -12.55 12.16 -13.94
CA VAL A 971 -13.36 11.26 -13.12
C VAL A 971 -14.41 12.11 -12.42
N ASN A 972 -15.68 11.93 -12.78
CA ASN A 972 -16.80 12.69 -12.23
C ASN A 972 -17.78 11.76 -11.52
N VAL A 973 -18.37 12.23 -10.42
CA VAL A 973 -19.41 11.55 -9.66
C VAL A 973 -20.47 12.59 -9.25
N ASP A 974 -21.62 12.56 -9.92
CA ASP A 974 -22.76 13.45 -9.68
C ASP A 974 -23.86 12.69 -8.94
N ILE A 975 -24.13 13.05 -7.70
CA ILE A 975 -25.15 12.47 -6.81
C ILE A 975 -26.30 13.47 -6.64
N LYS A 976 -27.55 13.02 -6.73
CA LYS A 976 -28.76 13.84 -6.58
C LYS A 976 -29.76 13.14 -5.69
N ARG A 977 -30.17 13.78 -4.59
CA ARG A 977 -31.25 13.30 -3.72
C ARG A 977 -32.60 13.84 -4.22
N ASN A 978 -33.36 12.98 -4.88
CA ASN A 978 -34.69 13.27 -5.38
C ASN A 978 -35.75 13.20 -4.25
N ALA A 979 -36.99 13.52 -4.60
CA ALA A 979 -38.14 13.30 -3.72
C ALA A 979 -38.15 11.86 -3.19
N ASN A 980 -38.70 11.66 -1.98
CA ASN A 980 -38.74 10.35 -1.31
C ASN A 980 -37.37 9.75 -0.95
N ASP A 981 -36.30 10.54 -0.74
CA ASP A 981 -34.98 10.01 -0.37
C ASP A 981 -34.37 9.03 -1.40
N LEU A 982 -34.72 9.22 -2.68
CA LEU A 982 -34.12 8.49 -3.81
C LEU A 982 -32.87 9.24 -4.31
N TYR A 983 -31.70 8.70 -4.02
CA TYR A 983 -30.39 9.19 -4.46
C TYR A 983 -30.05 8.62 -5.85
N THR A 984 -29.89 9.45 -6.86
CA THR A 984 -29.37 9.05 -8.17
C THR A 984 -27.92 9.52 -8.30
N ALA A 985 -26.97 8.62 -8.56
CA ALA A 985 -25.58 8.95 -8.84
C ALA A 985 -25.18 8.61 -10.28
N ILE A 986 -24.44 9.47 -10.95
CA ILE A 986 -23.85 9.23 -12.27
C ILE A 986 -22.34 9.36 -12.11
N ALA A 987 -21.62 8.25 -12.31
CA ALA A 987 -20.16 8.22 -12.30
C ALA A 987 -19.64 8.08 -13.73
N THR A 988 -18.71 8.94 -14.14
CA THR A 988 -18.06 8.88 -15.46
C THR A 988 -16.55 8.95 -15.32
N ALA A 989 -15.83 8.04 -15.95
CA ALA A 989 -14.37 8.02 -16.02
C ALA A 989 -13.93 8.04 -17.48
N LYS A 990 -13.18 9.08 -17.87
CA LYS A 990 -12.70 9.28 -19.24
C LYS A 990 -11.20 9.57 -19.24
N CYS A 991 -10.43 8.89 -20.08
CA CYS A 991 -9.01 9.17 -20.29
C CYS A 991 -8.70 9.17 -21.80
N ASP A 992 -8.45 10.37 -22.35
CA ASP A 992 -8.21 10.56 -23.78
C ASP A 992 -6.94 9.83 -24.28
N ARG A 993 -5.95 9.59 -23.40
CA ARG A 993 -4.67 8.94 -23.75
C ARG A 993 -4.78 7.42 -23.82
N LEU A 994 -5.62 6.82 -22.98
CA LEU A 994 -5.79 5.37 -22.84
C LEU A 994 -7.02 4.83 -23.57
N GLY A 995 -7.82 5.71 -24.20
CA GLY A 995 -9.06 5.31 -24.87
C GLY A 995 -10.15 4.82 -23.90
N VAL A 996 -10.04 5.20 -22.62
CA VAL A 996 -10.97 4.76 -21.56
C VAL A 996 -12.18 5.68 -21.53
N ASN A 997 -13.38 5.10 -21.58
CA ASN A 997 -14.64 5.79 -21.39
C ASN A 997 -15.64 4.86 -20.69
N HIS A 998 -15.83 5.07 -19.40
CA HIS A 998 -16.75 4.31 -18.56
C HIS A 998 -17.83 5.21 -17.99
N LYS A 999 -19.06 4.72 -17.93
CA LYS A 999 -20.18 5.40 -17.31
C LYS A 999 -21.01 4.43 -16.47
N ALA A 1000 -21.38 4.84 -15.27
CA ALA A 1000 -22.26 4.10 -14.38
C ALA A 1000 -23.37 5.01 -13.86
N ASN A 1001 -24.62 4.58 -14.00
CA ASN A 1001 -25.80 5.22 -13.42
C ASN A 1001 -26.26 4.39 -12.22
N ILE A 1002 -26.49 5.04 -11.10
CA ILE A 1002 -26.87 4.42 -9.83
C ILE A 1002 -28.13 5.13 -9.35
N ALA A 1003 -29.14 4.41 -8.89
CA ALA A 1003 -30.30 4.97 -8.21
C ALA A 1003 -30.57 4.16 -6.94
N TYR A 1004 -30.55 4.81 -5.79
CA TYR A 1004 -30.58 4.20 -4.47
C TYR A 1004 -31.63 4.90 -3.62
N GLN A 1005 -32.57 4.17 -3.04
CA GLN A 1005 -33.55 4.70 -2.10
C GLN A 1005 -33.56 3.82 -0.87
N ASN A 1006 -33.46 4.43 0.30
CA ASN A 1006 -33.49 3.69 1.55
C ASN A 1006 -34.42 4.38 2.55
N LYS A 1007 -35.67 3.91 2.59
CA LYS A 1007 -36.67 4.23 3.61
C LYS A 1007 -36.83 3.04 4.56
N PHE A 1008 -35.73 2.59 5.15
CA PHE A 1008 -35.75 1.45 6.06
C PHE A 1008 -36.69 1.72 7.26
N PRO A 1009 -37.50 0.74 7.70
CA PRO A 1009 -37.64 -0.61 7.15
C PRO A 1009 -38.64 -0.70 5.98
N MET A 1010 -39.40 0.36 5.67
CA MET A 1010 -40.57 0.36 4.79
C MET A 1010 -40.27 0.09 3.31
N GLN A 1011 -39.17 0.62 2.77
CA GLN A 1011 -38.84 0.48 1.34
C GLN A 1011 -37.33 0.64 1.09
N PHE A 1012 -36.79 -0.20 0.22
CA PHE A 1012 -35.41 -0.15 -0.25
C PHE A 1012 -35.39 -0.34 -1.77
N GLN A 1013 -34.57 0.42 -2.49
CA GLN A 1013 -34.39 0.27 -3.93
C GLN A 1013 -32.94 0.55 -4.29
N LEU A 1014 -32.34 -0.26 -5.15
CA LEU A 1014 -31.07 0.04 -5.81
C LEU A 1014 -31.18 -0.35 -7.27
N LYS A 1015 -30.67 0.51 -8.15
CA LYS A 1015 -30.49 0.26 -9.56
C LYS A 1015 -29.09 0.72 -9.93
N VAL A 1016 -28.32 -0.12 -10.59
CA VAL A 1016 -26.96 0.18 -11.07
C VAL A 1016 -26.90 -0.27 -12.51
N ASP A 1017 -26.63 0.65 -13.44
CA ASP A 1017 -26.48 0.41 -14.87
C ASP A 1017 -25.12 0.98 -15.33
N ALA A 1018 -24.18 0.09 -15.65
CA ALA A 1018 -22.83 0.43 -16.10
C ALA A 1018 -22.64 0.07 -17.58
N GLU A 1019 -21.99 0.97 -18.32
CA GLU A 1019 -21.69 0.82 -19.75
C GLU A 1019 -20.23 1.20 -20.05
N THR A 1020 -19.62 0.48 -21.00
CA THR A 1020 -18.29 0.79 -21.54
C THR A 1020 -18.33 0.87 -23.06
N PRO A 1021 -18.58 2.05 -23.64
CA PRO A 1021 -18.75 2.21 -25.09
C PRO A 1021 -17.49 1.89 -25.91
N THR A 1022 -16.27 2.06 -25.35
CA THR A 1022 -15.02 1.83 -26.10
C THR A 1022 -14.51 0.39 -26.06
N MET A 1023 -15.00 -0.45 -25.14
CA MET A 1023 -14.65 -1.87 -25.05
C MET A 1023 -15.86 -2.75 -25.34
N LYS A 1024 -15.97 -3.27 -26.57
CA LYS A 1024 -16.90 -4.35 -26.95
C LYS A 1024 -18.37 -4.15 -26.50
N ASN A 1025 -18.84 -2.92 -26.25
CA ASN A 1025 -20.21 -2.62 -25.76
C ASN A 1025 -20.68 -3.52 -24.60
N ILE A 1026 -19.90 -3.59 -23.53
CA ILE A 1026 -20.31 -4.30 -22.31
C ILE A 1026 -21.35 -3.47 -21.56
N HIS A 1027 -22.48 -4.10 -21.22
CA HIS A 1027 -23.53 -3.54 -20.38
C HIS A 1027 -23.80 -4.46 -19.17
N ALA A 1028 -23.75 -3.89 -17.97
CA ALA A 1028 -24.08 -4.59 -16.73
C ALA A 1028 -25.12 -3.78 -15.95
N GLY A 1029 -26.23 -4.41 -15.59
CA GLY A 1029 -27.37 -3.80 -14.91
C GLY A 1029 -27.85 -4.65 -13.74
N VAL A 1030 -28.09 -4.05 -12.57
CA VAL A 1030 -28.73 -4.71 -11.43
C VAL A 1030 -29.76 -3.76 -10.85
N GLU A 1031 -31.00 -4.23 -10.68
CA GLU A 1031 -32.11 -3.52 -10.07
C GLU A 1031 -32.71 -4.41 -8.98
N TYR A 1032 -32.85 -3.90 -7.76
CA TYR A 1032 -33.67 -4.54 -6.74
C TYR A 1032 -34.54 -3.51 -6.03
N GLN A 1033 -35.73 -3.91 -5.62
CA GLN A 1033 -36.68 -3.11 -4.87
C GLN A 1033 -37.39 -3.99 -3.85
N MET A 1034 -37.35 -3.60 -2.59
CA MET A 1034 -38.05 -4.26 -1.49
C MET A 1034 -39.01 -3.25 -0.85
N ARG A 1035 -40.23 -3.68 -0.50
CA ARG A 1035 -41.19 -2.92 0.32
C ARG A 1035 -41.64 -3.82 1.46
N SER A 1036 -41.92 -3.27 2.63
CA SER A 1036 -42.39 -4.02 3.81
C SER A 1036 -43.70 -3.48 4.39
N SER A 1037 -44.28 -2.43 3.79
CA SER A 1037 -45.54 -1.81 4.21
C SER A 1037 -46.35 -1.38 2.99
N PRO A 1038 -47.66 -1.69 2.89
CA PRO A 1038 -48.48 -2.42 3.87
C PRO A 1038 -48.24 -3.94 3.91
N LYS A 1039 -47.61 -4.51 2.89
CA LYS A 1039 -47.22 -5.93 2.79
C LYS A 1039 -45.80 -6.03 2.22
N TRP A 1040 -45.12 -7.13 2.50
CA TRP A 1040 -43.76 -7.34 2.04
C TRP A 1040 -43.70 -7.76 0.57
N THR A 1041 -42.97 -7.00 -0.25
CA THR A 1041 -42.75 -7.31 -1.68
C THR A 1041 -41.27 -7.17 -2.03
N PHE A 1042 -40.75 -8.03 -2.88
CA PHE A 1042 -39.39 -7.97 -3.42
C PHE A 1042 -39.43 -8.07 -4.94
N ASN A 1043 -38.70 -7.20 -5.64
CA ASN A 1043 -38.46 -7.23 -7.07
C ASN A 1043 -36.96 -7.20 -7.28
N GLY A 1044 -36.39 -8.17 -7.98
CA GLY A 1044 -34.99 -8.21 -8.38
C GLY A 1044 -34.87 -8.41 -9.89
N LYS A 1045 -33.91 -7.75 -10.53
CA LYS A 1045 -33.55 -7.92 -11.94
C LYS A 1045 -32.05 -7.72 -12.11
N ALA A 1046 -31.35 -8.70 -12.68
CA ALA A 1046 -29.95 -8.58 -13.09
C ALA A 1046 -29.83 -8.81 -14.59
N ARG A 1047 -28.96 -8.05 -15.26
CA ARG A 1047 -28.68 -8.13 -16.69
C ARG A 1047 -27.19 -7.99 -16.94
N LEU A 1048 -26.62 -8.90 -17.74
CA LEU A 1048 -25.26 -8.79 -18.25
C LEU A 1048 -25.26 -9.06 -19.74
N ALA A 1049 -24.84 -8.10 -20.54
CA ALA A 1049 -24.78 -8.20 -21.99
C ALA A 1049 -23.36 -7.87 -22.50
N TYR A 1050 -22.87 -8.72 -23.39
CA TYR A 1050 -21.60 -8.58 -24.11
C TYR A 1050 -21.76 -9.23 -25.50
N PRO A 1051 -20.86 -9.01 -26.47
CA PRO A 1051 -21.13 -9.36 -27.87
C PRO A 1051 -21.54 -10.83 -28.06
N GLY A 1052 -22.77 -11.03 -28.54
CA GLY A 1052 -23.34 -12.34 -28.85
C GLY A 1052 -23.98 -13.11 -27.68
N LYS A 1053 -23.98 -12.58 -26.45
CA LYS A 1053 -24.56 -13.25 -25.26
C LYS A 1053 -25.26 -12.28 -24.33
N GLU A 1054 -26.38 -12.73 -23.75
CA GLU A 1054 -27.17 -11.96 -22.79
C GLU A 1054 -27.65 -12.88 -21.67
N PHE A 1055 -27.39 -12.46 -20.43
CA PHE A 1055 -27.87 -13.11 -19.21
C PHE A 1055 -28.87 -12.20 -18.51
N VAL A 1056 -30.05 -12.71 -18.17
CA VAL A 1056 -31.11 -11.99 -17.45
C VAL A 1056 -31.63 -12.86 -16.33
N ALA A 1057 -31.69 -12.33 -15.11
CA ALA A 1057 -32.36 -12.98 -13.99
C ALA A 1057 -33.37 -12.01 -13.37
N THR A 1058 -34.58 -12.47 -13.06
CA THR A 1058 -35.60 -11.69 -12.35
C THR A 1058 -36.19 -12.49 -11.20
N GLU A 1059 -36.51 -11.83 -10.10
CA GLU A 1059 -37.16 -12.40 -8.92
C GLU A 1059 -38.30 -11.46 -8.49
N HIS A 1060 -39.48 -12.00 -8.24
CA HIS A 1060 -40.62 -11.23 -7.76
C HIS A 1060 -41.30 -11.98 -6.61
N ILE A 1061 -41.26 -11.44 -5.40
CA ILE A 1061 -41.92 -12.03 -4.23
C ILE A 1061 -42.98 -11.06 -3.71
N ASP A 1062 -44.19 -11.53 -3.50
CA ASP A 1062 -45.33 -10.71 -3.06
C ASP A 1062 -46.06 -11.38 -1.89
N GLU A 1063 -46.07 -10.73 -0.72
CA GLU A 1063 -46.84 -11.14 0.45
C GLU A 1063 -48.33 -10.89 0.20
N GLN A 1064 -49.08 -11.96 -0.08
CA GLN A 1064 -50.51 -11.92 -0.35
C GLN A 1064 -51.32 -11.58 0.92
N VAL A 1065 -50.95 -12.21 2.04
CA VAL A 1065 -51.47 -11.98 3.39
C VAL A 1065 -50.33 -12.21 4.38
N ALA A 1066 -50.40 -11.67 5.60
CA ALA A 1066 -49.31 -11.77 6.57
C ALA A 1066 -48.83 -13.23 6.73
N GLY A 1067 -47.57 -13.48 6.35
CA GLY A 1067 -46.99 -14.81 6.37
C GLY A 1067 -47.39 -15.73 5.21
N LYS A 1068 -48.00 -15.26 4.11
CA LYS A 1068 -48.17 -16.00 2.85
C LYS A 1068 -47.60 -15.19 1.68
N TYR A 1069 -46.63 -15.74 0.98
CA TYR A 1069 -45.89 -15.10 -0.11
C TYR A 1069 -46.07 -15.87 -1.42
N LYS A 1070 -46.02 -15.16 -2.54
CA LYS A 1070 -45.95 -15.71 -3.88
C LYS A 1070 -44.65 -15.24 -4.52
N ALA A 1071 -43.74 -16.17 -4.82
CA ALA A 1071 -42.45 -15.89 -5.45
C ALA A 1071 -42.45 -16.34 -6.92
N VAL A 1072 -41.90 -15.54 -7.82
CA VAL A 1072 -41.76 -15.81 -9.26
C VAL A 1072 -40.33 -15.49 -9.68
N THR A 1073 -39.55 -16.51 -9.99
CA THR A 1073 -38.16 -16.42 -10.46
C THR A 1073 -38.10 -16.73 -11.95
N MET A 1074 -37.38 -15.94 -12.73
CA MET A 1074 -36.99 -16.27 -14.11
C MET A 1074 -35.48 -16.12 -14.26
N VAL A 1075 -34.81 -17.12 -14.82
CA VAL A 1075 -33.39 -17.03 -15.20
C VAL A 1075 -33.25 -17.42 -16.66
N GLN A 1076 -32.66 -16.55 -17.47
CA GLN A 1076 -32.39 -16.73 -18.88
C GLN A 1076 -30.89 -16.50 -19.15
N TRP A 1077 -30.22 -17.48 -19.77
CA TRP A 1077 -28.77 -17.40 -20.07
C TRP A 1077 -28.44 -17.33 -21.56
N ASP A 1078 -29.42 -17.57 -22.44
CA ASP A 1078 -29.38 -17.30 -23.89
C ASP A 1078 -30.82 -17.20 -24.47
N ARG A 1079 -31.00 -17.16 -25.79
CA ARG A 1079 -32.33 -17.04 -26.42
C ARG A 1079 -33.26 -18.25 -26.19
N ASN A 1080 -32.71 -19.43 -25.94
CA ASN A 1080 -33.44 -20.70 -25.87
C ASN A 1080 -33.40 -21.35 -24.47
N GLY A 1081 -32.45 -20.96 -23.61
CA GLY A 1081 -32.29 -21.47 -22.25
C GLY A 1081 -32.92 -20.57 -21.19
N LYS A 1082 -34.00 -21.05 -20.57
CA LYS A 1082 -34.66 -20.38 -19.44
C LYS A 1082 -35.19 -21.34 -18.37
N VAL A 1083 -35.28 -20.87 -17.12
CA VAL A 1083 -36.00 -21.52 -16.01
C VAL A 1083 -36.98 -20.52 -15.40
N ASP A 1084 -38.24 -20.93 -15.27
CA ASP A 1084 -39.32 -20.20 -14.61
C ASP A 1084 -39.74 -20.96 -13.33
N VAL A 1085 -39.65 -20.34 -12.16
CA VAL A 1085 -40.05 -20.93 -10.85
C VAL A 1085 -41.18 -20.11 -10.26
N ASN A 1086 -42.32 -20.74 -9.98
CA ASN A 1086 -43.44 -20.11 -9.27
C ASN A 1086 -43.60 -20.79 -7.91
N SER A 1087 -43.52 -20.07 -6.80
CA SER A 1087 -43.64 -20.64 -5.45
C SER A 1087 -44.71 -19.95 -4.61
N GLU A 1088 -45.53 -20.72 -3.90
CA GLU A 1088 -46.37 -20.28 -2.81
C GLU A 1088 -45.72 -20.63 -1.48
N ILE A 1089 -45.38 -19.63 -0.67
CA ILE A 1089 -44.66 -19.79 0.60
C ILE A 1089 -45.61 -19.40 1.73
N LEU A 1090 -45.72 -20.24 2.76
CA LEU A 1090 -46.37 -19.93 4.03
C LEU A 1090 -45.27 -19.83 5.09
N PHE A 1091 -45.21 -18.74 5.83
CA PHE A 1091 -44.27 -18.49 6.91
C PHE A 1091 -45.03 -17.82 8.06
N LYS A 1092 -45.50 -18.64 8.99
CA LYS A 1092 -46.29 -18.21 10.14
C LYS A 1092 -45.59 -18.62 11.44
N PRO A 1093 -44.59 -17.85 11.89
CA PRO A 1093 -43.79 -18.21 13.06
C PRO A 1093 -44.61 -18.29 14.35
N LYS A 1094 -45.64 -17.46 14.52
CA LYS A 1094 -46.55 -17.51 15.69
C LYS A 1094 -47.41 -18.75 15.73
N GLU A 1095 -47.77 -19.29 14.57
CA GLU A 1095 -48.55 -20.52 14.44
C GLU A 1095 -47.64 -21.75 14.31
N HIS A 1096 -46.32 -21.55 14.34
CA HIS A 1096 -45.30 -22.57 14.14
C HIS A 1096 -45.52 -23.37 12.84
N GLU A 1097 -45.97 -22.70 11.78
CA GLU A 1097 -46.35 -23.31 10.51
C GLU A 1097 -45.60 -22.67 9.34
N TYR A 1098 -44.99 -23.52 8.52
CA TYR A 1098 -44.16 -23.14 7.39
C TYR A 1098 -44.48 -24.03 6.19
N SER A 1099 -44.62 -23.48 5.00
CA SER A 1099 -44.75 -24.25 3.78
C SER A 1099 -44.12 -23.57 2.57
N ILE A 1100 -43.73 -24.35 1.57
CA ILE A 1100 -43.30 -23.88 0.25
C ILE A 1100 -43.89 -24.86 -0.76
N ASP A 1101 -44.67 -24.36 -1.72
CA ASP A 1101 -45.21 -25.12 -2.85
C ASP A 1101 -44.73 -24.46 -4.15
N SER A 1102 -43.78 -25.07 -4.84
CA SER A 1102 -43.12 -24.52 -6.02
C SER A 1102 -43.40 -25.34 -7.28
N VAL A 1103 -43.70 -24.66 -8.38
CA VAL A 1103 -43.81 -25.19 -9.74
C VAL A 1103 -42.64 -24.66 -10.55
N VAL A 1104 -41.73 -25.53 -10.94
CA VAL A 1104 -40.52 -25.21 -11.72
C VAL A 1104 -40.71 -25.68 -13.16
N ASN A 1105 -40.63 -24.75 -14.11
CA ASN A 1105 -40.61 -25.02 -15.55
C ASN A 1105 -39.21 -24.75 -16.08
N VAL A 1106 -38.60 -25.75 -16.74
CA VAL A 1106 -37.27 -25.63 -17.35
C VAL A 1106 -37.41 -25.81 -18.85
N ALA A 1107 -36.82 -24.91 -19.63
CA ALA A 1107 -36.77 -25.02 -21.08
C ALA A 1107 -36.14 -26.37 -21.49
N GLY A 1108 -36.86 -27.15 -22.29
CA GLY A 1108 -36.42 -28.48 -22.76
C GLY A 1108 -36.88 -29.66 -21.90
N MET A 1109 -37.44 -29.47 -20.70
CA MET A 1109 -38.02 -30.57 -19.90
C MET A 1109 -39.52 -30.77 -20.19
N ARG A 1110 -39.93 -32.04 -20.33
CA ARG A 1110 -41.34 -32.43 -20.55
C ARG A 1110 -42.09 -32.47 -19.22
N GLY A 1111 -42.75 -31.37 -18.88
CA GLY A 1111 -43.61 -31.24 -17.70
C GLY A 1111 -42.93 -30.52 -16.52
N PRO A 1112 -43.72 -29.88 -15.64
CA PRO A 1112 -43.20 -29.15 -14.51
C PRO A 1112 -42.70 -30.06 -13.38
N ILE A 1113 -41.78 -29.54 -12.58
CA ILE A 1113 -41.39 -30.12 -11.30
C ILE A 1113 -42.20 -29.41 -10.20
N HIS A 1114 -42.96 -30.17 -9.43
CA HIS A 1114 -43.69 -29.68 -8.27
C HIS A 1114 -42.90 -30.02 -7.00
N LEU A 1115 -42.67 -29.03 -6.14
CA LEU A 1115 -41.96 -29.18 -4.88
C LEU A 1115 -42.85 -28.67 -3.77
N LYS A 1116 -43.23 -29.52 -2.82
CA LYS A 1116 -43.99 -29.16 -1.64
C LYS A 1116 -43.16 -29.46 -0.40
N LYS A 1117 -43.03 -28.49 0.49
CA LYS A 1117 -42.48 -28.67 1.84
C LYS A 1117 -43.45 -28.03 2.81
N HIS A 1118 -43.83 -28.71 3.88
CA HIS A 1118 -44.71 -28.20 4.93
C HIS A 1118 -44.19 -28.71 6.27
N VAL A 1119 -44.17 -27.83 7.27
CA VAL A 1119 -43.77 -28.12 8.64
C VAL A 1119 -44.72 -27.38 9.57
N LYS A 1120 -45.30 -28.07 10.54
CA LYS A 1120 -46.19 -27.49 11.55
C LYS A 1120 -45.93 -28.13 12.89
N TYR A 1121 -45.73 -27.34 13.95
CA TYR A 1121 -45.57 -27.89 15.29
C TYR A 1121 -46.44 -27.19 16.34
N ARG A 1122 -46.92 -27.93 17.34
CA ARG A 1122 -47.70 -27.41 18.47
C ARG A 1122 -47.30 -28.14 19.73
N GLN A 1123 -46.77 -27.40 20.71
CA GLN A 1123 -46.33 -27.94 21.98
C GLN A 1123 -45.37 -29.12 21.77
N ASP A 1124 -45.93 -30.33 21.85
CA ASP A 1124 -45.22 -31.59 21.88
C ASP A 1124 -45.41 -32.36 20.56
N HIS A 1125 -46.16 -31.80 19.59
CA HIS A 1125 -46.47 -32.45 18.33
C HIS A 1125 -45.83 -31.73 17.13
N TYR A 1126 -45.01 -32.42 16.34
CA TYR A 1126 -44.45 -31.91 15.08
C TYR A 1126 -45.04 -32.66 13.90
N ASN A 1127 -45.29 -31.98 12.79
CA ASN A 1127 -45.75 -32.54 11.52
C ASN A 1127 -44.86 -32.00 10.40
N VAL A 1128 -44.38 -32.88 9.53
CA VAL A 1128 -43.53 -32.55 8.38
C VAL A 1128 -44.09 -33.27 7.17
N HIS A 1129 -44.24 -32.56 6.05
CA HIS A 1129 -44.61 -33.13 4.76
C HIS A 1129 -43.73 -32.54 3.66
N TRP A 1130 -42.79 -33.31 3.14
CA TRP A 1130 -41.95 -32.93 2.01
C TRP A 1130 -42.25 -33.84 0.83
N GLN A 1131 -42.53 -33.27 -0.35
CA GLN A 1131 -42.86 -34.00 -1.55
C GLN A 1131 -42.23 -33.31 -2.77
N ALA A 1132 -41.62 -34.09 -3.64
CA ALA A 1132 -41.23 -33.64 -4.98
C ALA A 1132 -41.89 -34.54 -6.02
N LYS A 1133 -42.50 -33.93 -7.03
CA LYS A 1133 -43.10 -34.62 -8.18
C LYS A 1133 -42.52 -34.08 -9.48
N HIS A 1134 -42.35 -34.95 -10.45
CA HIS A 1134 -42.08 -34.57 -11.84
C HIS A 1134 -43.28 -35.02 -12.67
N GLY A 1135 -44.09 -34.06 -13.14
CA GLY A 1135 -45.46 -34.35 -13.57
C GLY A 1135 -46.27 -34.98 -12.43
N ASN A 1136 -46.87 -36.14 -12.67
CA ASN A 1136 -47.65 -36.88 -11.65
C ASN A 1136 -46.83 -37.91 -10.85
N VAL A 1137 -45.54 -38.10 -11.16
CA VAL A 1137 -44.71 -39.13 -10.53
C VAL A 1137 -44.01 -38.57 -9.29
N ILE A 1138 -44.18 -39.22 -8.14
CA ILE A 1138 -43.50 -38.86 -6.89
C ILE A 1138 -42.01 -39.22 -7.00
N VAL A 1139 -41.16 -38.20 -7.03
CA VAL A 1139 -39.70 -38.33 -6.93
C VAL A 1139 -39.33 -38.76 -5.51
N TYR A 1140 -39.87 -38.09 -4.51
CA TYR A 1140 -39.85 -38.50 -3.11
C TYR A 1140 -41.03 -37.86 -2.37
N GLU A 1141 -41.55 -38.54 -1.36
CA GLU A 1141 -42.50 -38.02 -0.39
C GLU A 1141 -42.10 -38.51 1.00
N ILE A 1142 -42.02 -37.57 1.94
CA ILE A 1142 -41.65 -37.78 3.34
C ILE A 1142 -42.78 -37.15 4.16
N ILE A 1143 -43.48 -37.95 4.95
CA ILE A 1143 -44.52 -37.52 5.87
C ILE A 1143 -44.11 -37.99 7.25
N GLY A 1144 -43.79 -37.07 8.15
CA GLY A 1144 -43.36 -37.39 9.51
C GLY A 1144 -44.21 -36.67 10.54
N SER A 1145 -44.48 -37.34 11.65
CA SER A 1145 -44.99 -36.71 12.86
C SER A 1145 -44.19 -37.14 14.08
N THR A 1146 -44.09 -36.26 15.07
CA THR A 1146 -43.52 -36.60 16.37
C THR A 1146 -44.47 -36.16 17.47
N ASN A 1147 -44.54 -36.90 18.57
CA ASN A 1147 -45.46 -36.67 19.69
C ASN A 1147 -44.71 -36.85 21.04
N GLY A 1148 -44.46 -35.76 21.76
CA GLY A 1148 -43.75 -35.67 23.04
C GLY A 1148 -42.89 -34.39 23.16
N LYS A 1149 -42.68 -33.89 24.38
CA LYS A 1149 -41.82 -32.71 24.64
C LYS A 1149 -40.39 -32.95 24.22
N PHE A 1150 -39.74 -31.94 23.66
CA PHE A 1150 -38.30 -31.99 23.41
C PHE A 1150 -37.57 -32.21 24.75
N GLY A 1151 -36.78 -33.29 24.85
CA GLY A 1151 -36.10 -33.71 26.08
C GLY A 1151 -36.89 -34.66 27.00
N ALA A 1152 -38.14 -35.01 26.67
CA ALA A 1152 -38.96 -36.04 27.33
C ALA A 1152 -39.23 -37.22 26.37
N PRO A 1153 -39.75 -38.37 26.85
CA PRO A 1153 -40.05 -39.49 25.95
C PRO A 1153 -40.99 -39.07 24.81
N GLN A 1154 -40.61 -39.33 23.55
CA GLN A 1154 -41.37 -38.97 22.35
C GLN A 1154 -41.73 -40.21 21.54
N LYS A 1155 -42.77 -40.10 20.71
CA LYS A 1155 -43.06 -41.07 19.66
C LYS A 1155 -42.77 -40.42 18.32
N ILE A 1156 -42.04 -41.09 17.46
CA ILE A 1156 -41.76 -40.68 16.09
C ILE A 1156 -42.52 -41.63 15.16
N ASP A 1157 -43.14 -41.07 14.14
CA ASP A 1157 -43.80 -41.78 13.06
C ASP A 1157 -43.40 -41.12 11.73
N LEU A 1158 -42.77 -41.86 10.82
CA LEU A 1158 -42.19 -41.33 9.58
C LEU A 1158 -42.46 -42.29 8.42
N ASP A 1159 -43.15 -41.77 7.40
CA ASP A 1159 -43.42 -42.42 6.14
C ASP A 1159 -42.55 -41.81 5.03
N VAL A 1160 -41.81 -42.64 4.31
CA VAL A 1160 -40.93 -42.23 3.22
C VAL A 1160 -41.20 -43.11 2.01
N LYS A 1161 -41.57 -42.50 0.88
CA LYS A 1161 -41.81 -43.23 -0.38
C LYS A 1161 -41.29 -42.54 -1.62
N SER A 1162 -40.95 -43.34 -2.63
CA SER A 1162 -40.61 -42.88 -3.98
C SER A 1162 -41.21 -43.77 -5.06
N GLN A 1163 -41.71 -43.16 -6.13
CA GLN A 1163 -42.24 -43.83 -7.31
C GLN A 1163 -41.34 -43.69 -8.55
N LYS A 1164 -40.35 -42.80 -8.51
CA LYS A 1164 -39.43 -42.52 -9.64
C LYS A 1164 -38.15 -43.36 -9.59
N PHE A 1165 -37.70 -43.76 -8.39
CA PHE A 1165 -36.53 -44.62 -8.22
C PHE A 1165 -36.88 -46.10 -8.41
N ASP A 1166 -35.92 -46.89 -8.89
CA ASP A 1166 -36.01 -48.34 -9.06
C ASP A 1166 -34.90 -49.03 -8.24
N PRO A 1167 -35.22 -49.89 -7.26
CA PRO A 1167 -36.56 -50.30 -6.86
C PRO A 1167 -37.34 -49.16 -6.19
N LYS A 1168 -38.65 -49.11 -6.49
CA LYS A 1168 -39.59 -48.29 -5.73
C LYS A 1168 -39.53 -48.70 -4.26
N PHE A 1169 -39.70 -47.73 -3.37
CA PHE A 1169 -39.65 -48.00 -1.95
C PHE A 1169 -40.75 -47.25 -1.20
N HIS A 1170 -41.27 -47.91 -0.18
CA HIS A 1170 -42.13 -47.36 0.84
C HIS A 1170 -41.65 -47.87 2.20
N TYR A 1171 -41.05 -46.97 2.98
CA TYR A 1171 -40.57 -47.24 4.33
C TYR A 1171 -41.45 -46.51 5.33
N HIS A 1172 -41.84 -47.21 6.38
CA HIS A 1172 -42.55 -46.68 7.52
C HIS A 1172 -41.74 -46.96 8.78
N LEU A 1173 -41.29 -45.90 9.44
CA LEU A 1173 -40.50 -45.92 10.66
C LEU A 1173 -41.38 -45.42 11.81
N ALA A 1174 -41.59 -46.28 12.81
CA ALA A 1174 -42.26 -45.88 14.05
C ALA A 1174 -41.37 -46.23 15.24
N GLY A 1175 -41.18 -45.29 16.17
CA GLY A 1175 -40.33 -45.54 17.33
C GLY A 1175 -40.59 -44.65 18.52
N ASN A 1176 -40.18 -45.12 19.69
CA ASN A 1176 -40.25 -44.37 20.94
C ASN A 1176 -38.85 -43.86 21.29
N VAL A 1177 -38.70 -42.54 21.41
CA VAL A 1177 -37.52 -41.87 21.95
C VAL A 1177 -37.65 -41.83 23.47
N GLN A 1178 -36.67 -42.34 24.21
CA GLN A 1178 -36.56 -42.25 25.66
C GLN A 1178 -35.29 -41.48 26.06
N PRO A 1179 -35.41 -40.25 26.57
CA PRO A 1179 -34.27 -39.48 27.04
C PRO A 1179 -33.78 -39.95 28.42
N THR A 1180 -32.50 -40.26 28.52
CA THR A 1180 -31.71 -40.42 29.76
C THR A 1180 -30.92 -39.14 30.05
N ALA A 1181 -30.03 -39.15 31.07
CA ALA A 1181 -29.21 -37.98 31.42
C ALA A 1181 -28.38 -37.47 30.22
N ASP A 1182 -27.72 -38.39 29.49
CA ASP A 1182 -26.76 -38.04 28.44
C ASP A 1182 -27.14 -38.56 27.04
N THR A 1183 -28.12 -39.47 26.91
CA THR A 1183 -28.53 -40.08 25.62
C THR A 1183 -30.04 -40.24 25.46
N MET A 1184 -30.53 -40.22 24.23
CA MET A 1184 -31.91 -40.50 23.82
C MET A 1184 -31.97 -41.85 23.14
N LYS A 1185 -32.55 -42.86 23.79
CA LYS A 1185 -32.76 -44.17 23.20
C LYS A 1185 -33.99 -44.15 22.28
N LEU A 1186 -33.82 -44.27 20.98
CA LEU A 1186 -34.91 -44.46 20.03
C LEU A 1186 -35.10 -45.97 19.79
N ASP A 1187 -36.14 -46.54 20.39
CA ASP A 1187 -36.61 -47.88 20.09
C ASP A 1187 -37.49 -47.82 18.84
N ALA A 1188 -36.98 -48.23 17.68
CA ALA A 1188 -37.66 -48.09 16.38
C ALA A 1188 -37.96 -49.44 15.71
N VAL A 1189 -39.11 -49.49 15.06
CA VAL A 1189 -39.55 -50.56 14.15
C VAL A 1189 -39.59 -49.97 12.75
N ILE A 1190 -38.81 -50.55 11.85
CA ILE A 1190 -38.78 -50.18 10.43
C ILE A 1190 -39.58 -51.22 9.66
N LYS A 1191 -40.60 -50.75 8.94
CA LYS A 1191 -41.39 -51.55 8.02
C LYS A 1191 -41.08 -51.11 6.59
N LYS A 1192 -40.82 -52.07 5.71
CA LYS A 1192 -40.79 -51.86 4.26
C LYS A 1192 -42.03 -52.50 3.68
N ASP A 1193 -42.84 -51.75 2.95
CA ASP A 1193 -44.11 -52.23 2.36
C ASP A 1193 -44.99 -52.95 3.40
N ASN A 1194 -45.13 -52.34 4.59
CA ASN A 1194 -45.83 -52.88 5.77
C ASN A 1194 -45.25 -54.17 6.40
N ARG A 1195 -44.16 -54.73 5.87
CA ARG A 1195 -43.45 -55.85 6.49
C ARG A 1195 -42.35 -55.33 7.40
N GLN A 1196 -42.30 -55.80 8.64
CA GLN A 1196 -41.21 -55.47 9.55
C GLN A 1196 -39.91 -56.04 9.02
N VAL A 1197 -38.96 -55.17 8.70
CA VAL A 1197 -37.64 -55.53 8.18
C VAL A 1197 -36.54 -55.32 9.21
N ALA A 1198 -36.78 -54.43 10.18
CA ALA A 1198 -35.88 -54.16 11.28
C ALA A 1198 -36.65 -53.83 12.54
N LYS A 1199 -36.12 -54.29 13.67
CA LYS A 1199 -36.49 -53.78 14.99
C LYS A 1199 -35.23 -53.62 15.81
N GLY A 1200 -35.12 -52.50 16.48
CA GLY A 1200 -33.93 -52.22 17.25
C GLY A 1200 -34.02 -50.93 18.02
N ASP A 1201 -32.96 -50.66 18.76
CA ASP A 1201 -32.79 -49.42 19.47
C ASP A 1201 -31.55 -48.69 18.98
N ILE A 1202 -31.60 -47.36 19.01
CA ILE A 1202 -30.46 -46.50 18.70
C ILE A 1202 -30.32 -45.45 19.81
N LEU A 1203 -29.15 -45.39 20.42
CA LEU A 1203 -28.81 -44.41 21.44
C LEU A 1203 -28.25 -43.16 20.76
N VAL A 1204 -28.99 -42.06 20.89
CA VAL A 1204 -28.77 -40.76 20.25
C VAL A 1204 -28.46 -39.73 21.32
N PRO A 1205 -27.22 -39.27 21.51
CA PRO A 1205 -26.89 -38.25 22.52
C PRO A 1205 -27.85 -37.05 22.51
N LYS A 1206 -28.20 -36.54 23.70
CA LYS A 1206 -29.18 -35.43 23.84
C LYS A 1206 -28.74 -34.13 23.17
N ASN A 1207 -27.43 -33.89 23.17
CA ASN A 1207 -26.81 -32.73 22.54
C ASN A 1207 -26.26 -33.17 21.18
N PHE A 1208 -26.91 -32.70 20.11
CA PHE A 1208 -26.42 -32.91 18.75
C PHE A 1208 -25.20 -32.02 18.51
N LYS A 1209 -24.01 -32.63 18.42
CA LYS A 1209 -22.78 -32.01 17.92
C LYS A 1209 -22.42 -32.70 16.61
N ALA A 1210 -22.59 -32.02 15.48
CA ALA A 1210 -22.29 -32.58 14.17
C ALA A 1210 -20.77 -32.68 13.93
N PRO A 1211 -20.27 -33.52 13.00
CA PRO A 1211 -20.90 -34.65 12.31
C PRO A 1211 -20.37 -36.04 12.77
N SER A 1212 -19.46 -36.12 13.75
CA SER A 1212 -18.74 -37.37 14.12
C SER A 1212 -19.31 -38.15 15.32
N GLN A 1213 -20.51 -37.77 15.78
CA GLN A 1213 -21.13 -38.37 16.95
C GLN A 1213 -21.48 -39.85 16.71
N LYS A 1214 -20.89 -40.76 17.50
CA LYS A 1214 -21.12 -42.21 17.37
C LYS A 1214 -22.47 -42.60 17.96
N TYR A 1215 -23.37 -43.07 17.10
CA TYR A 1215 -24.64 -43.68 17.51
C TYR A 1215 -24.41 -45.18 17.70
N SER A 1216 -24.71 -45.73 18.87
CA SER A 1216 -24.76 -47.17 19.06
C SER A 1216 -26.19 -47.63 18.90
N GLY A 1217 -26.40 -48.65 18.08
CA GLY A 1217 -27.73 -49.22 17.91
C GLY A 1217 -27.65 -50.70 17.58
N HIS A 1218 -28.58 -51.45 18.17
CA HIS A 1218 -28.74 -52.87 17.92
C HIS A 1218 -30.05 -53.04 17.16
N PHE A 1219 -29.95 -53.45 15.89
CA PHE A 1219 -31.11 -53.80 15.09
C PHE A 1219 -31.05 -55.28 14.73
N ASP A 1220 -32.12 -55.99 15.10
CA ASP A 1220 -32.37 -57.34 14.64
C ASP A 1220 -33.04 -57.26 13.27
N TRP A 1221 -32.29 -57.67 12.26
CA TRP A 1221 -32.74 -57.78 10.88
C TRP A 1221 -33.24 -59.19 10.63
N THR A 1222 -34.47 -59.33 10.15
CA THR A 1222 -34.97 -60.63 9.72
C THR A 1222 -34.25 -61.05 8.43
N TYR A 1223 -33.61 -62.22 8.52
CA TYR A 1223 -32.64 -62.76 7.57
C TYR A 1223 -33.31 -63.18 6.25
N GLU A 1224 -33.71 -62.21 5.43
CA GLU A 1224 -34.07 -62.45 4.03
C GLU A 1224 -33.47 -61.42 3.06
N ASN A 1225 -32.84 -60.32 3.49
CA ASN A 1225 -32.35 -59.31 2.52
C ASN A 1225 -31.23 -58.39 3.02
N VAL A 1226 -30.19 -58.94 3.66
CA VAL A 1226 -29.01 -58.13 4.08
C VAL A 1226 -28.33 -57.47 2.86
N ARG A 1227 -28.34 -58.11 1.69
CA ARG A 1227 -27.76 -57.55 0.45
C ARG A 1227 -28.45 -56.29 -0.08
N LEU A 1228 -29.76 -56.16 0.13
CA LEU A 1228 -30.53 -54.98 -0.29
C LEU A 1228 -30.49 -53.87 0.78
N PHE A 1229 -30.29 -54.22 2.05
CA PHE A 1229 -30.14 -53.25 3.13
C PHE A 1229 -28.74 -52.61 3.17
N ASP A 1230 -27.70 -53.38 2.87
CA ASP A 1230 -26.34 -52.87 2.68
C ASP A 1230 -26.22 -51.92 1.47
N GLN A 1231 -27.02 -52.13 0.42
CA GLN A 1231 -27.09 -51.21 -0.71
C GLN A 1231 -27.85 -49.92 -0.39
N PHE A 1232 -28.87 -49.97 0.47
CA PHE A 1232 -29.65 -48.79 0.89
C PHE A 1232 -28.89 -47.89 1.89
N LEU A 1233 -28.15 -48.47 2.84
CA LEU A 1233 -27.32 -47.70 3.77
C LEU A 1233 -26.06 -47.10 3.12
N ASN A 1234 -25.42 -47.81 2.18
CA ASN A 1234 -24.26 -47.30 1.46
C ASN A 1234 -24.58 -46.17 0.48
N SER A 1235 -25.82 -46.09 -0.02
CA SER A 1235 -26.20 -45.08 -1.02
C SER A 1235 -26.77 -43.78 -0.42
N TYR A 1236 -27.11 -43.75 0.87
CA TYR A 1236 -27.68 -42.56 1.53
C TYR A 1236 -27.06 -42.16 2.88
N PHE A 1237 -26.39 -43.06 3.62
CA PHE A 1237 -25.94 -42.77 5.02
C PHE A 1237 -24.51 -43.21 5.40
N GLY A 1238 -23.78 -43.94 4.55
CA GLY A 1238 -22.30 -44.08 4.65
C GLY A 1238 -21.74 -44.81 5.89
N PHE A 1239 -22.32 -45.93 6.33
CA PHE A 1239 -21.76 -46.80 7.40
C PHE A 1239 -21.31 -48.17 6.86
N SER A 1240 -20.18 -48.69 7.37
CA SER A 1240 -19.66 -50.04 7.09
C SER A 1240 -19.73 -50.92 8.34
N LEU A 1241 -20.47 -52.04 8.28
CA LEU A 1241 -20.53 -53.05 9.34
C LEU A 1241 -19.66 -54.25 8.94
N ARG A 1242 -18.49 -54.43 9.58
CA ARG A 1242 -17.66 -55.65 9.40
C ARG A 1242 -18.14 -56.74 10.35
N ILE A 1243 -18.87 -57.73 9.83
CA ILE A 1243 -19.19 -58.96 10.57
C ILE A 1243 -18.02 -59.94 10.37
N GLN A 1244 -17.22 -60.21 11.42
CA GLN A 1244 -16.29 -61.35 11.47
C GLN A 1244 -16.54 -62.20 12.73
N LEU A 1245 -16.59 -63.52 12.52
CA LEU A 1245 -16.96 -64.55 13.49
C LEU A 1245 -15.76 -65.03 14.35
N LYS A 1246 -16.02 -65.10 15.67
CA LYS A 1246 -15.41 -65.88 16.78
C LYS A 1246 -13.98 -65.57 17.31
N ASN A 1247 -13.96 -65.18 18.60
CA ASN A 1247 -12.93 -65.28 19.66
C ASN A 1247 -11.64 -64.44 19.45
N ILE A 1248 -11.15 -63.52 20.29
CA ILE A 1248 -11.29 -63.13 21.71
C ILE A 1248 -11.09 -61.59 21.85
N VAL A 1249 -11.90 -60.99 22.74
CA VAL A 1249 -11.77 -59.79 23.63
C VAL A 1249 -10.85 -58.60 23.28
N PHE A 1250 -11.44 -57.39 23.34
CA PHE A 1250 -10.87 -56.23 24.06
C PHE A 1250 -11.87 -55.75 25.12
#